data_AF-A0A161TRH1-F1
#
_entry.id   AF-A0A161TRH1-F1
#
_cell.length_a   1.000
_cell.length_b   1.000
_cell.length_c   1.000
_cell.angle_alpha   90.00
_cell.angle_beta   90.00
_cell.angle_gamma   90.00
#
_symmetry.space_group_name_H-M   'P 1'
#
loop_
_entity.id
_entity.type
_entity.pdbx_description
1 polymer ?
#
loop_
_entity_poly.entity_id
_entity_poly.type
_entity_poly.pdbx_seq_one_letter_code
_entity_poly.pdbx_strand_id
1 'polypeptide(L)'
;MEVLNTQVTDQITIVEYDPSYAARVAEMWNKSQDGWGGGNTIMTAEQVLKQEANSANLHLYLALDGEQVVGYCSLGEYREDEGALYIPLLNVRGDYHGKKIGKKLVRKALQKAIDLKWPRLDLYTWPGNTKAVPLYKKCGFFWEDRDDTTHLMNFMPSVLQTEVVQDYFADGHWYENSTRRIETVPDGKKENDFHFYEYSWKHDTLGNLKMEFERFGRGLRSIETDDYKITATVENFNLVFGSDYTVQYHITNKSGKPLTVEMEGMNDKNVQFASSRKVSVQQEECVKVPFTVNPITEEQSVWRTHPAVKSLLTINGKKAEFKVGIRPKYPVKLDCTLPEHLSFIGKSYSLYLNFENNFNEEVKFNVELPQSELVQIDNHSISVVLAPKSKQSVPVPFTLLKHGFYSADLQITATKQDDSRVHFTKRIGTALKGIGAKSTGECDAFYHVYNGQYQLKLDKFNNWIIPGKADVDYKMAFMVPKLGKPFSEEISRLRPEKIEPLMNEGYAGFRATFQSQAFLGLQLATIVKLYSEGLVEQHYEVTNMSEAESTDEVWLNSPIMCRMLDRAVLPYDGKYMELNDSMGSFLTYWNNNKLTENWIFLRGQNNPRGISWPIDEKVHFSNWFMYFEHHFGKLAAQQTVATKPVTLTIGAFGEWQSFREYAMQKNDKPSLSLTNHMTLSVNNGNPFVSGNHIKAVAQDYKSSFFNGFIEMKLNDEILQSHLFASEEELRSAEFDVQVPNDKGVHVLTAKMNLDSIDITRQSAAFIVKDLPVQFEKTVKDDLEVLCVDNGEIAISASAQFAPTLFSLQYNKHEWMDSSFPKPAPKSWWNPWFGGIAGLVEGTSLNSLLKEKTTVGFVEKEDDKGNVWKGIKVSTSYEKHETFKGLDIHQYFLLLPGVPVLCHTTEIEQNTGSYLNGKNFYTGCFLKPGPELTKSWGSFQSESGEWAMVYGGKGEQEMTIDRSVVYGSDNHESLLQVVANQNLTSLDSYINLEVMELGYSEKLSLAHGAAHVTSPVFYVFNDKVIPDTALEDLKKVRFV
;
A
#
# COMPACT_ATOMS: atom_id res chain seq x y z
N MET A 1 -35.10 -2.14 25.69
CA MET A 1 -33.84 -2.59 25.05
C MET A 1 -32.63 -2.42 25.96
N GLU A 2 -32.44 -1.28 26.63
CA GLU A 2 -31.32 -1.10 27.57
C GLU A 2 -31.30 -2.13 28.71
N VAL A 3 -32.43 -2.41 29.37
CA VAL A 3 -32.53 -3.40 30.46
C VAL A 3 -32.21 -4.84 30.01
N LEU A 4 -32.59 -5.22 28.78
CA LEU A 4 -32.28 -6.53 28.18
C LEU A 4 -30.79 -6.65 27.80
N ASN A 5 -30.19 -5.57 27.29
CA ASN A 5 -28.76 -5.55 26.98
C ASN A 5 -27.90 -5.61 28.25
N THR A 6 -28.31 -4.98 29.36
CA THR A 6 -27.60 -5.07 30.64
C THR A 6 -27.58 -6.52 31.18
N GLN A 7 -28.71 -7.24 31.11
CA GLN A 7 -28.81 -8.63 31.58
C GLN A 7 -27.85 -9.60 30.86
N VAL A 8 -27.63 -9.43 29.54
CA VAL A 8 -26.68 -10.27 28.80
C VAL A 8 -25.23 -9.87 29.10
N THR A 9 -24.94 -8.57 29.30
CA THR A 9 -23.57 -8.10 29.58
C THR A 9 -23.02 -8.62 30.91
N ASP A 10 -23.91 -8.79 31.90
CA ASP A 10 -23.59 -9.30 33.24
C ASP A 10 -23.30 -10.82 33.25
N GLN A 11 -23.82 -11.56 32.26
CA GLN A 11 -23.54 -12.99 32.08
C GLN A 11 -22.21 -13.26 31.35
N ILE A 12 -21.67 -12.29 30.62
CA ILE A 12 -20.41 -12.48 29.87
C ILE A 12 -19.20 -12.45 30.81
N THR A 13 -18.37 -13.48 30.82
CA THR A 13 -17.10 -13.49 31.57
C THR A 13 -15.91 -13.32 30.63
N ILE A 14 -14.92 -12.50 31.01
CA ILE A 14 -13.66 -12.40 30.26
C ILE A 14 -12.64 -13.33 30.92
N VAL A 15 -12.09 -14.26 30.16
CA VAL A 15 -11.05 -15.20 30.60
C VAL A 15 -9.81 -15.06 29.72
N GLU A 16 -8.67 -15.55 30.20
CA GLU A 16 -7.47 -15.69 29.39
C GLU A 16 -7.53 -17.01 28.61
N TYR A 17 -7.03 -17.01 27.37
CA TYR A 17 -7.02 -18.19 26.53
C TYR A 17 -6.15 -19.29 27.13
N ASP A 18 -6.63 -20.50 26.97
CA ASP A 18 -5.94 -21.75 27.25
C ASP A 18 -6.20 -22.71 26.06
N PRO A 19 -5.26 -23.58 25.68
CA PRO A 19 -5.44 -24.56 24.61
C PRO A 19 -6.75 -25.37 24.65
N SER A 20 -7.34 -25.60 25.83
CA SER A 20 -8.65 -26.27 25.96
C SER A 20 -9.83 -25.48 25.35
N TYR A 21 -9.65 -24.19 25.02
CA TYR A 21 -10.65 -23.37 24.32
C TYR A 21 -10.57 -23.48 22.80
N ALA A 22 -9.56 -24.13 22.21
CA ALA A 22 -9.29 -24.07 20.78
C ALA A 22 -10.50 -24.45 19.89
N ALA A 23 -11.23 -25.50 20.25
CA ALA A 23 -12.44 -25.90 19.51
C ALA A 23 -13.55 -24.85 19.56
N ARG A 24 -13.70 -24.17 20.71
CA ARG A 24 -14.72 -23.12 20.92
C ARG A 24 -14.33 -21.82 20.23
N VAL A 25 -13.04 -21.50 20.17
CA VAL A 25 -12.51 -20.38 19.39
C VAL A 25 -12.71 -20.63 17.90
N ALA A 26 -12.49 -21.86 17.42
CA ALA A 26 -12.75 -22.23 16.02
C ALA A 26 -14.23 -22.05 15.66
N GLU A 27 -15.16 -22.52 16.52
CA GLU A 27 -16.59 -22.29 16.34
C GLU A 27 -16.96 -20.81 16.30
N MET A 28 -16.35 -19.99 17.17
CA MET A 28 -16.55 -18.53 17.18
C MET A 28 -16.12 -17.89 15.85
N TRP A 29 -14.95 -18.25 15.32
CA TRP A 29 -14.48 -17.76 14.01
C TRP A 29 -15.41 -18.17 12.87
N ASN A 30 -15.87 -19.42 12.86
CA ASN A 30 -16.81 -19.90 11.84
C ASN A 30 -18.13 -19.11 11.85
N LYS A 31 -18.59 -18.67 13.02
CA LYS A 31 -19.80 -17.83 13.18
C LYS A 31 -19.57 -16.33 13.00
N SER A 32 -18.33 -15.92 12.74
CA SER A 32 -17.94 -14.51 12.54
C SER A 32 -17.67 -14.14 11.09
N GLN A 33 -17.73 -15.09 10.14
CA GLN A 33 -17.27 -14.93 8.76
C GLN A 33 -17.90 -13.74 8.03
N ASP A 34 -19.20 -13.50 8.20
CA ASP A 34 -19.90 -12.37 7.57
C ASP A 34 -19.31 -11.00 7.97
N GLY A 35 -18.68 -10.90 9.15
CA GLY A 35 -17.98 -9.70 9.60
C GLY A 35 -16.57 -9.53 9.01
N TRP A 36 -16.08 -10.52 8.27
CA TRP A 36 -14.73 -10.62 7.70
C TRP A 36 -14.81 -11.02 6.21
N GLY A 37 -15.68 -10.36 5.43
CA GLY A 37 -15.81 -10.57 3.98
C GLY A 37 -16.72 -11.72 3.56
N GLY A 38 -17.13 -12.58 4.48
CA GLY A 38 -17.93 -13.79 4.20
C GLY A 38 -17.08 -14.96 3.68
N GLY A 39 -17.74 -16.07 3.33
CA GLY A 39 -17.07 -17.27 2.79
C GLY A 39 -17.60 -18.57 3.41
N ASN A 40 -17.06 -19.71 2.94
CA ASN A 40 -17.47 -21.06 3.37
C ASN A 40 -16.30 -21.87 4.00
N THR A 41 -15.18 -21.22 4.33
CA THR A 41 -13.96 -21.89 4.82
C THR A 41 -14.08 -22.17 6.31
N ILE A 42 -13.90 -23.42 6.76
CA ILE A 42 -14.07 -23.79 8.18
C ILE A 42 -12.73 -23.77 8.91
N MET A 43 -12.67 -23.05 10.03
CA MET A 43 -11.60 -23.08 11.03
C MET A 43 -11.75 -24.30 11.95
N THR A 44 -10.66 -25.01 12.22
CA THR A 44 -10.61 -26.18 13.13
C THR A 44 -9.84 -25.90 14.42
N ALA A 45 -10.05 -26.75 15.44
CA ALA A 45 -9.34 -26.64 16.72
C ALA A 45 -7.82 -26.77 16.57
N GLU A 46 -7.34 -27.66 15.70
CA GLU A 46 -5.91 -27.85 15.43
C GLU A 46 -5.30 -26.59 14.79
N GLN A 47 -6.02 -25.95 13.87
CA GLN A 47 -5.59 -24.68 13.27
C GLN A 47 -5.48 -23.58 14.31
N VAL A 48 -6.46 -23.46 15.23
CA VAL A 48 -6.38 -22.49 16.34
C VAL A 48 -5.19 -22.77 17.24
N LEU A 49 -4.98 -24.02 17.67
CA LEU A 49 -3.82 -24.37 18.52
C LEU A 49 -2.50 -23.95 17.88
N LYS A 50 -2.34 -24.23 16.58
CA LYS A 50 -1.14 -23.90 15.83
C LYS A 50 -0.96 -22.40 15.65
N GLN A 51 -2.03 -21.68 15.33
CA GLN A 51 -2.03 -20.23 15.16
C GLN A 51 -1.65 -19.53 16.47
N GLU A 52 -2.27 -19.89 17.58
CA GLU A 52 -2.00 -19.24 18.87
C GLU A 52 -0.61 -19.59 19.41
N ALA A 53 -0.12 -20.81 19.20
CA ALA A 53 1.25 -21.19 19.55
C ALA A 53 2.34 -20.45 18.74
N ASN A 54 1.99 -19.94 17.55
CA ASN A 54 2.87 -19.18 16.67
C ASN A 54 2.68 -17.66 16.76
N SER A 55 1.82 -17.21 17.67
CA SER A 55 1.51 -15.80 17.81
C SER A 55 2.58 -15.05 18.61
N ALA A 56 2.72 -13.75 18.34
CA ALA A 56 3.49 -12.80 19.15
C ALA A 56 2.63 -12.15 20.25
N ASN A 57 1.43 -12.67 20.51
CA ASN A 57 0.54 -12.17 21.55
C ASN A 57 1.15 -12.42 22.94
N LEU A 58 1.21 -11.37 23.76
CA LEU A 58 1.54 -11.46 25.18
C LEU A 58 0.34 -11.97 26.00
N HIS A 59 -0.87 -11.57 25.61
CA HIS A 59 -2.12 -12.01 26.21
C HIS A 59 -3.19 -12.24 25.14
N LEU A 60 -4.07 -13.19 25.38
CA LEU A 60 -5.28 -13.40 24.58
C LEU A 60 -6.49 -13.53 25.50
N TYR A 61 -7.46 -12.64 25.33
CA TYR A 61 -8.69 -12.61 26.11
C TYR A 61 -9.88 -13.15 25.30
N LEU A 62 -10.66 -14.03 25.92
CA LEU A 62 -11.89 -14.56 25.39
C LEU A 62 -13.09 -14.00 26.17
N ALA A 63 -14.17 -13.67 25.46
CA ALA A 63 -15.47 -13.41 26.08
C ALA A 63 -16.31 -14.69 26.03
N LEU A 64 -16.77 -15.17 27.18
CA LEU A 64 -17.59 -16.36 27.31
C LEU A 64 -19.04 -16.00 27.64
N ASP A 65 -19.97 -16.68 26.97
CA ASP A 65 -21.38 -16.77 27.34
C ASP A 65 -21.67 -18.22 27.76
N GLY A 66 -21.67 -18.49 29.07
CA GLY A 66 -21.60 -19.84 29.60
C GLY A 66 -20.34 -20.56 29.13
N GLU A 67 -20.49 -21.64 28.36
CA GLU A 67 -19.36 -22.39 27.79
C GLU A 67 -18.91 -21.89 26.42
N GLN A 68 -19.69 -21.03 25.74
CA GLN A 68 -19.42 -20.59 24.37
C GLN A 68 -18.44 -19.42 24.35
N VAL A 69 -17.49 -19.44 23.41
CA VAL A 69 -16.67 -18.26 23.10
C VAL A 69 -17.46 -17.38 22.13
N VAL A 70 -17.67 -16.11 22.50
CA VAL A 70 -18.45 -15.13 21.72
C VAL A 70 -17.66 -13.87 21.37
N GLY A 71 -16.43 -13.76 21.87
CA GLY A 71 -15.50 -12.70 21.51
C GLY A 71 -14.05 -13.05 21.81
N TYR A 72 -13.15 -12.31 21.17
CA TYR A 72 -11.72 -12.58 21.10
C TYR A 72 -10.97 -11.24 21.06
N CYS A 73 -9.94 -11.06 21.87
CA CYS A 73 -9.10 -9.86 21.88
C CYS A 73 -7.66 -10.22 22.23
N SER A 74 -6.76 -10.11 21.26
CA SER A 74 -5.33 -10.30 21.50
C SER A 74 -4.64 -9.01 21.91
N LEU A 75 -3.54 -9.14 22.63
CA LEU A 75 -2.69 -8.05 23.10
C LEU A 75 -1.22 -8.47 22.95
N GLY A 76 -0.43 -7.67 22.24
CA GLY A 76 1.00 -7.90 22.01
C GLY A 76 1.80 -6.61 22.10
N GLU A 77 3.10 -6.67 21.86
CA GLU A 77 3.91 -5.47 21.70
C GLU A 77 3.70 -4.85 20.30
N TYR A 78 3.77 -3.53 20.19
CA TYR A 78 3.59 -2.84 18.91
C TYR A 78 4.84 -2.86 18.03
N ARG A 79 4.85 -3.69 16.99
CA ARG A 79 6.05 -3.98 16.18
C ARG A 79 6.68 -2.78 15.42
N GLU A 80 5.97 -1.67 15.22
CA GLU A 80 6.49 -0.52 14.46
C GLU A 80 7.16 0.57 15.33
N ASP A 81 6.88 0.62 16.63
CA ASP A 81 7.35 1.71 17.52
C ASP A 81 7.67 1.22 18.95
N GLU A 82 8.35 2.04 19.73
CA GLU A 82 8.66 1.79 21.14
C GLU A 82 7.52 2.22 22.08
N GLY A 83 7.50 1.65 23.29
CA GLY A 83 6.64 2.11 24.38
C GLY A 83 5.13 1.96 24.13
N ALA A 84 4.70 1.00 23.31
CA ALA A 84 3.29 0.70 23.13
C ALA A 84 2.99 -0.81 23.16
N LEU A 85 1.93 -1.16 23.89
CA LEU A 85 1.21 -2.39 23.60
C LEU A 85 0.27 -2.15 22.42
N TYR A 86 -0.16 -3.22 21.77
CA TYR A 86 -0.97 -3.21 20.58
C TYR A 86 -2.08 -4.26 20.68
N ILE A 87 -3.26 -3.98 20.13
CA ILE A 87 -4.34 -4.97 19.95
C ILE A 87 -4.28 -5.47 18.50
N PRO A 88 -3.69 -6.66 18.22
CA PRO A 88 -3.63 -7.19 16.86
C PRO A 88 -4.98 -7.55 16.28
N LEU A 89 -5.89 -8.05 17.11
CA LEU A 89 -7.17 -8.55 16.64
C LEU A 89 -8.23 -8.42 17.73
N LEU A 90 -9.33 -7.77 17.38
CA LEU A 90 -10.56 -7.76 18.17
C LEU A 90 -11.68 -8.33 17.30
N ASN A 91 -12.38 -9.33 17.81
CA ASN A 91 -13.54 -9.90 17.16
C ASN A 91 -14.67 -10.18 18.18
N VAL A 92 -15.90 -9.95 17.75
CA VAL A 92 -17.12 -10.33 18.48
C VAL A 92 -18.07 -10.95 17.47
N ARG A 93 -18.67 -12.08 17.83
CA ARG A 93 -19.66 -12.78 17.00
C ARG A 93 -20.79 -11.84 16.57
N GLY A 94 -21.22 -11.89 15.31
CA GLY A 94 -22.16 -10.93 14.73
C GLY A 94 -23.49 -10.84 15.49
N ASP A 95 -24.02 -11.99 15.91
CA ASP A 95 -25.24 -12.15 16.73
C ASP A 95 -25.09 -11.65 18.19
N TYR A 96 -23.90 -11.20 18.59
CA TYR A 96 -23.62 -10.58 19.89
C TYR A 96 -23.26 -9.09 19.78
N HIS A 97 -23.32 -8.51 18.58
CA HIS A 97 -23.14 -7.07 18.41
C HIS A 97 -24.22 -6.28 19.17
N GLY A 98 -23.88 -5.09 19.64
CA GLY A 98 -24.77 -4.26 20.47
C GLY A 98 -24.80 -4.64 21.97
N LYS A 99 -24.20 -5.77 22.38
CA LYS A 99 -24.16 -6.25 23.79
C LYS A 99 -22.93 -5.78 24.58
N LYS A 100 -22.25 -4.72 24.13
CA LYS A 100 -21.07 -4.11 24.80
C LYS A 100 -19.87 -5.07 25.07
N ILE A 101 -19.79 -6.23 24.42
CA ILE A 101 -18.70 -7.22 24.61
C ILE A 101 -17.35 -6.67 24.13
N GLY A 102 -17.32 -6.05 22.95
CA GLY A 102 -16.11 -5.41 22.43
C GLY A 102 -15.56 -4.36 23.40
N LYS A 103 -16.45 -3.57 24.03
CA LYS A 103 -16.07 -2.63 25.10
C LYS A 103 -15.40 -3.33 26.28
N LYS A 104 -15.96 -4.45 26.75
CA LYS A 104 -15.42 -5.21 27.87
C LYS A 104 -14.03 -5.75 27.57
N LEU A 105 -13.83 -6.29 26.36
CA LEU A 105 -12.54 -6.80 25.88
C LEU A 105 -11.48 -5.69 25.73
N VAL A 106 -11.81 -4.57 25.09
CA VAL A 106 -10.88 -3.43 24.94
C VAL A 106 -10.51 -2.84 26.29
N ARG A 107 -11.46 -2.71 27.22
CA ARG A 107 -11.16 -2.24 28.58
C ARG A 107 -10.25 -3.21 29.34
N LYS A 108 -10.38 -4.53 29.13
CA LYS A 108 -9.47 -5.51 29.74
C LYS A 108 -8.05 -5.37 29.20
N ALA A 109 -7.88 -5.19 27.90
CA ALA A 109 -6.57 -4.92 27.28
C ALA A 109 -5.96 -3.60 27.79
N LEU A 110 -6.77 -2.53 27.87
CA LEU A 110 -6.34 -1.24 28.41
C LEU A 110 -5.92 -1.34 29.89
N GLN A 111 -6.70 -2.04 30.71
CA GLN A 111 -6.34 -2.28 32.11
C GLN A 111 -5.01 -3.03 32.19
N LYS A 112 -4.79 -4.05 31.36
CA LYS A 112 -3.52 -4.77 31.35
C LYS A 112 -2.34 -3.87 30.97
N ALA A 113 -2.50 -2.95 30.02
CA ALA A 113 -1.46 -1.98 29.67
C ALA A 113 -1.11 -1.06 30.86
N ILE A 114 -2.12 -0.62 31.63
CA ILE A 114 -1.94 0.17 32.85
C ILE A 114 -1.21 -0.65 33.93
N ASP A 115 -1.65 -1.89 34.18
CA ASP A 115 -1.06 -2.78 35.19
C ASP A 115 0.42 -3.07 34.90
N LEU A 116 0.74 -3.25 33.61
CA LEU A 116 2.11 -3.46 33.12
C LEU A 116 2.92 -2.15 32.99
N LYS A 117 2.35 -0.99 33.36
CA LYS A 117 2.98 0.34 33.31
C LYS A 117 3.47 0.74 31.91
N TRP A 118 2.80 0.28 30.86
CA TRP A 118 3.04 0.77 29.51
C TRP A 118 2.43 2.17 29.37
N PRO A 119 3.06 3.09 28.63
CA PRO A 119 2.54 4.45 28.51
C PRO A 119 1.40 4.55 27.48
N ARG A 120 1.28 3.57 26.57
CA ARG A 120 0.35 3.63 25.44
C ARG A 120 -0.18 2.25 25.02
N LEU A 121 -1.40 2.25 24.47
CA LEU A 121 -2.04 1.12 23.81
C LEU A 121 -2.56 1.52 22.42
N ASP A 122 -2.16 0.79 21.39
CA ASP A 122 -2.45 1.13 19.99
C ASP A 122 -3.27 0.03 19.28
N LEU A 123 -3.91 0.38 18.17
CA LEU A 123 -4.55 -0.58 17.26
C LEU A 123 -4.65 -0.05 15.83
N TYR A 124 -4.78 -0.95 14.86
CA TYR A 124 -5.16 -0.62 13.49
C TYR A 124 -6.62 -0.99 13.22
N THR A 125 -7.25 -0.26 12.32
CA THR A 125 -8.52 -0.65 11.72
C THR A 125 -8.57 -0.13 10.27
N TRP A 126 -9.76 -0.09 9.67
CA TRP A 126 -10.01 0.55 8.38
C TRP A 126 -10.99 1.71 8.56
N PRO A 127 -10.92 2.74 7.72
CA PRO A 127 -11.67 3.98 7.95
C PRO A 127 -13.19 3.75 7.83
N GLY A 128 -13.62 2.77 7.02
CA GLY A 128 -15.02 2.33 6.91
C GLY A 128 -15.59 1.56 8.10
N ASN A 129 -14.81 1.27 9.16
CA ASN A 129 -15.27 0.53 10.34
C ASN A 129 -16.11 1.38 11.30
N THR A 130 -17.26 1.85 10.81
CA THR A 130 -18.17 2.77 11.50
C THR A 130 -18.76 2.20 12.80
N LYS A 131 -18.74 0.87 12.98
CA LYS A 131 -19.18 0.20 14.21
C LYS A 131 -18.12 0.20 15.30
N ALA A 132 -16.85 -0.07 14.95
CA ALA A 132 -15.79 -0.23 15.94
C ALA A 132 -15.08 1.08 16.30
N VAL A 133 -14.93 2.02 15.37
CA VAL A 133 -14.25 3.30 15.62
C VAL A 133 -14.87 4.09 16.80
N PRO A 134 -16.20 4.26 16.90
CA PRO A 134 -16.80 4.94 18.05
C PRO A 134 -16.52 4.23 19.38
N LEU A 135 -16.49 2.91 19.37
CA LEU A 135 -16.14 2.09 20.52
C LEU A 135 -14.70 2.37 20.97
N TYR A 136 -13.74 2.30 20.06
CA TYR A 136 -12.32 2.55 20.35
C TYR A 136 -12.14 3.95 20.90
N LYS A 137 -12.70 4.96 20.23
CA LYS A 137 -12.61 6.34 20.69
C LYS A 137 -13.23 6.53 22.07
N LYS A 138 -14.39 5.94 22.35
CA LYS A 138 -14.97 6.05 23.71
C LYS A 138 -14.11 5.37 24.78
N CYS A 139 -13.30 4.36 24.42
CA CYS A 139 -12.29 3.75 25.29
C CYS A 139 -10.98 4.56 25.40
N GLY A 140 -10.91 5.75 24.80
CA GLY A 140 -9.78 6.68 24.95
C GLY A 140 -8.85 6.77 23.74
N PHE A 141 -9.06 5.98 22.69
CA PHE A 141 -8.21 6.03 21.49
C PHE A 141 -8.43 7.31 20.66
N PHE A 142 -7.40 7.79 19.98
CA PHE A 142 -7.47 8.86 18.99
C PHE A 142 -7.09 8.30 17.61
N TRP A 143 -7.87 8.63 16.58
CA TRP A 143 -7.56 8.29 15.20
C TRP A 143 -6.60 9.31 14.61
N GLU A 144 -5.42 8.86 14.16
CA GLU A 144 -4.46 9.71 13.44
C GLU A 144 -4.96 10.15 12.05
N ASP A 145 -4.78 11.44 11.71
CA ASP A 145 -4.96 11.92 10.32
C ASP A 145 -3.73 11.49 9.49
N ARG A 146 -3.91 10.46 8.66
CA ARG A 146 -2.90 9.81 7.81
C ARG A 146 -3.54 9.26 6.53
N ASP A 147 -2.74 9.21 5.46
CA ASP A 147 -3.16 8.65 4.17
C ASP A 147 -2.81 7.17 4.00
N ASP A 148 -1.79 6.68 4.70
CA ASP A 148 -1.24 5.34 4.55
C ASP A 148 -1.92 4.27 5.42
N THR A 149 -2.64 4.67 6.47
CA THR A 149 -3.27 3.74 7.41
C THR A 149 -4.35 4.40 8.28
N THR A 150 -5.18 3.58 8.91
CA THR A 150 -6.05 3.99 10.03
C THR A 150 -5.48 3.44 11.34
N HIS A 151 -4.56 4.21 11.92
CA HIS A 151 -3.93 3.92 13.20
C HIS A 151 -4.61 4.70 14.33
N LEU A 152 -4.86 4.02 15.45
CA LEU A 152 -5.48 4.59 16.64
C LEU A 152 -4.58 4.43 17.85
N MET A 153 -4.42 5.50 18.62
CA MET A 153 -3.53 5.54 19.78
C MET A 153 -4.24 5.92 21.06
N ASN A 154 -3.92 5.25 22.17
CA ASN A 154 -4.53 5.50 23.47
C ASN A 154 -3.49 5.86 24.54
N PHE A 155 -3.55 7.08 25.06
CA PHE A 155 -2.68 7.58 26.13
C PHE A 155 -3.31 7.53 27.52
N MET A 156 -4.50 6.94 27.68
CA MET A 156 -5.09 6.69 29.00
C MET A 156 -4.14 5.98 29.98
N PRO A 157 -3.28 5.03 29.54
CA PRO A 157 -2.27 4.46 30.45
C PRO A 157 -1.35 5.54 31.04
N SER A 158 -0.86 6.48 30.23
CA SER A 158 -0.05 7.62 30.70
C SER A 158 -0.84 8.57 31.60
N VAL A 159 -2.09 8.88 31.24
CA VAL A 159 -2.98 9.74 32.05
C VAL A 159 -3.11 9.20 33.47
N LEU A 160 -3.48 7.91 33.61
CA LEU A 160 -3.74 7.29 34.90
C LEU A 160 -2.48 7.06 35.74
N GLN A 161 -1.31 7.08 35.10
CA GLN A 161 -0.01 6.99 35.78
C GLN A 161 0.56 8.36 36.17
N THR A 162 -0.01 9.46 35.69
CA THR A 162 0.50 10.82 35.98
C THR A 162 0.16 11.26 37.40
N GLU A 163 1.17 11.34 38.27
CA GLU A 163 1.01 11.56 39.73
C GLU A 163 0.16 12.80 40.07
N VAL A 164 0.36 13.93 39.38
CA VAL A 164 -0.36 15.17 39.68
C VAL A 164 -1.89 15.06 39.53
N VAL A 165 -2.39 14.11 38.73
CA VAL A 165 -3.83 13.91 38.49
C VAL A 165 -4.36 12.58 39.03
N GLN A 166 -3.55 11.75 39.69
CA GLN A 166 -3.97 10.42 40.16
C GLN A 166 -5.20 10.49 41.09
N ASP A 167 -5.24 11.45 42.01
CA ASP A 167 -6.37 11.63 42.94
C ASP A 167 -7.70 11.91 42.20
N TYR A 168 -7.65 12.51 41.01
CA TYR A 168 -8.82 12.80 40.19
C TYR A 168 -9.51 11.51 39.71
N PHE A 169 -8.77 10.40 39.60
CA PHE A 169 -9.25 9.13 39.07
C PHE A 169 -9.35 8.03 40.14
N ALA A 170 -9.25 8.38 41.44
CA ALA A 170 -9.24 7.42 42.54
C ALA A 170 -10.55 6.62 42.67
N ASP A 171 -11.66 7.14 42.16
CA ASP A 171 -12.97 6.47 42.11
C ASP A 171 -13.11 5.47 40.94
N GLY A 172 -12.15 5.47 40.00
CA GLY A 172 -12.14 4.61 38.82
C GLY A 172 -13.10 5.04 37.69
N HIS A 173 -13.78 6.17 37.78
CA HIS A 173 -14.85 6.59 36.85
C HIS A 173 -14.37 7.43 35.65
N TRP A 174 -13.11 7.24 35.21
CA TRP A 174 -12.54 7.97 34.08
C TRP A 174 -13.33 7.82 32.77
N TYR A 175 -13.97 6.66 32.57
CA TYR A 175 -14.71 6.35 31.35
C TYR A 175 -16.05 7.09 31.30
N GLU A 176 -16.79 7.06 32.42
CA GLU A 176 -18.08 7.70 32.59
C GLU A 176 -17.96 9.22 32.60
N ASN A 177 -16.94 9.75 33.29
CA ASN A 177 -16.72 11.19 33.46
C ASN A 177 -16.11 11.88 32.23
N SER A 178 -15.76 11.12 31.18
CA SER A 178 -15.18 11.69 29.96
C SER A 178 -16.21 12.49 29.16
N THR A 179 -15.90 13.76 28.89
CA THR A 179 -16.74 14.70 28.15
C THR A 179 -16.40 14.78 26.65
N ARG A 180 -15.49 13.93 26.17
CA ARG A 180 -15.01 13.99 24.78
C ARG A 180 -16.12 13.62 23.80
N ARG A 181 -16.29 14.43 22.76
CA ARG A 181 -17.19 14.13 21.63
C ARG A 181 -16.61 12.97 20.81
N ILE A 182 -17.44 12.03 20.41
CA ILE A 182 -17.03 10.83 19.66
C ILE A 182 -17.58 10.92 18.25
N GLU A 183 -16.69 11.06 17.27
CA GLU A 183 -17.02 11.16 15.83
C GLU A 183 -16.16 10.18 15.02
N THR A 184 -16.66 9.73 13.87
CA THR A 184 -15.98 8.76 13.00
C THR A 184 -15.14 9.46 11.92
N VAL A 185 -14.24 10.33 12.36
CA VAL A 185 -13.25 11.07 11.54
C VAL A 185 -11.90 11.10 12.25
N PRO A 186 -10.76 11.43 11.61
CA PRO A 186 -9.50 11.64 12.33
C PRO A 186 -9.63 12.66 13.47
N ASP A 187 -8.94 12.41 14.59
CA ASP A 187 -8.94 13.28 15.78
C ASP A 187 -7.76 14.28 15.77
N GLY A 188 -7.86 15.27 16.65
CA GLY A 188 -6.77 16.16 17.03
C GLY A 188 -6.86 17.54 16.39
N LYS A 189 -6.12 18.48 16.98
CA LYS A 189 -5.99 19.86 16.49
C LYS A 189 -4.60 20.05 15.89
N LYS A 190 -4.53 20.60 14.67
CA LYS A 190 -3.26 21.03 14.07
C LYS A 190 -2.95 22.49 14.42
N GLU A 191 -1.78 22.75 14.97
CA GLU A 191 -1.29 24.10 15.30
C GLU A 191 0.23 24.16 15.09
N ASN A 192 0.71 25.05 14.21
CA ASN A 192 2.14 25.16 13.84
C ASN A 192 2.80 23.80 13.51
N ASP A 193 2.13 22.97 12.70
CA ASP A 193 2.50 21.59 12.33
C ASP A 193 2.53 20.56 13.47
N PHE A 194 2.28 20.96 14.71
CA PHE A 194 2.00 20.02 15.79
C PHE A 194 0.58 19.48 15.69
N HIS A 195 0.39 18.24 16.15
CA HIS A 195 -0.91 17.61 16.29
C HIS A 195 -1.16 17.30 17.76
N PHE A 196 -2.23 17.86 18.32
CA PHE A 196 -2.56 17.70 19.73
C PHE A 196 -3.86 16.91 19.91
N TYR A 197 -3.81 15.95 20.82
CA TYR A 197 -4.94 15.14 21.24
C TYR A 197 -5.41 15.55 22.63
N GLU A 198 -6.66 15.99 22.75
CA GLU A 198 -7.23 16.44 24.03
C GLU A 198 -8.08 15.32 24.67
N TYR A 199 -7.81 15.03 25.94
CA TYR A 199 -8.79 14.42 26.83
C TYR A 199 -9.43 15.48 27.71
N SER A 200 -10.73 15.32 27.96
CA SER A 200 -11.49 16.16 28.89
C SER A 200 -12.41 15.31 29.76
N TRP A 201 -12.51 15.70 31.02
CA TRP A 201 -13.37 15.11 32.04
C TRP A 201 -14.07 16.18 32.86
N LYS A 202 -15.23 15.81 33.37
CA LYS A 202 -15.99 16.57 34.37
C LYS A 202 -16.39 15.63 35.49
N HIS A 203 -15.93 15.93 36.70
CA HIS A 203 -16.24 15.20 37.91
C HIS A 203 -17.09 16.10 38.81
N ASP A 204 -18.15 15.53 39.43
CA ASP A 204 -19.13 16.33 40.17
C ASP A 204 -18.53 17.11 41.35
N THR A 205 -17.58 16.50 42.08
CA THR A 205 -16.89 17.13 43.22
C THR A 205 -15.50 17.70 42.90
N LEU A 206 -14.74 17.10 41.98
CA LEU A 206 -13.35 17.49 41.68
C LEU A 206 -13.22 18.46 40.50
N GLY A 207 -14.34 18.79 39.84
CA GLY A 207 -14.38 19.79 38.78
C GLY A 207 -13.87 19.28 37.43
N ASN A 208 -13.33 20.20 36.63
CA ASN A 208 -12.89 19.90 35.27
C ASN A 208 -11.40 19.54 35.22
N LEU A 209 -11.07 18.54 34.39
CA LEU A 209 -9.69 18.21 34.02
C LEU A 209 -9.59 18.12 32.51
N LYS A 210 -8.55 18.74 31.94
CA LYS A 210 -8.13 18.53 30.57
C LYS A 210 -6.65 18.21 30.50
N MET A 211 -6.31 17.31 29.59
CA MET A 211 -4.92 16.96 29.30
C MET A 211 -4.74 16.87 27.79
N GLU A 212 -3.67 17.49 27.29
CA GLU A 212 -3.33 17.44 25.87
C GLU A 212 -2.05 16.64 25.67
N PHE A 213 -2.04 15.76 24.67
CA PHE A 213 -0.88 14.98 24.25
C PHE A 213 -0.40 15.42 22.87
N GLU A 214 0.90 15.57 22.69
CA GLU A 214 1.51 15.79 21.38
C GLU A 214 1.71 14.44 20.68
N ARG A 215 1.23 14.37 19.43
CA ARG A 215 1.13 13.17 18.62
C ARG A 215 2.47 12.45 18.44
N PHE A 216 3.54 13.13 18.01
CA PHE A 216 4.75 12.46 17.53
C PHE A 216 5.74 12.10 18.64
N GLY A 217 5.85 12.93 19.67
CA GLY A 217 6.59 12.67 20.89
C GLY A 217 5.88 11.68 21.82
N ARG A 218 4.59 11.38 21.54
CA ARG A 218 3.75 10.43 22.30
C ARG A 218 3.58 10.87 23.77
N GLY A 219 3.48 12.17 24.02
CA GLY A 219 3.78 12.75 25.33
C GLY A 219 2.81 13.84 25.78
N LEU A 220 2.66 14.00 27.09
CA LEU A 220 1.83 15.03 27.69
C LEU A 220 2.45 16.42 27.46
N ARG A 221 1.64 17.38 27.01
CA ARG A 221 2.09 18.76 26.75
C ARG A 221 1.32 19.81 27.54
N SER A 222 0.11 19.49 28.01
CA SER A 222 -0.71 20.39 28.81
C SER A 222 -1.51 19.68 29.88
N ILE A 223 -1.66 20.32 31.04
CA ILE A 223 -2.60 19.96 32.10
C ILE A 223 -3.39 21.21 32.46
N GLU A 224 -4.71 21.09 32.47
CA GLU A 224 -5.63 22.16 32.85
C GLU A 224 -6.65 21.64 33.85
N THR A 225 -6.71 22.30 35.01
CA THR A 225 -7.71 22.08 36.06
C THR A 225 -8.51 23.37 36.30
N ASP A 226 -9.45 23.34 37.24
CA ASP A 226 -10.12 24.56 37.73
C ASP A 226 -9.17 25.48 38.51
N ASP A 227 -8.05 24.94 39.04
CA ASP A 227 -7.07 25.69 39.83
C ASP A 227 -5.93 26.27 38.99
N TYR A 228 -5.48 25.58 37.93
CA TYR A 228 -4.35 26.03 37.11
C TYR A 228 -4.37 25.51 35.67
N LYS A 229 -3.52 26.09 34.82
CA LYS A 229 -3.17 25.56 33.49
C LYS A 229 -1.66 25.61 33.31
N ILE A 230 -1.05 24.52 32.86
CA ILE A 230 0.37 24.45 32.50
C ILE A 230 0.48 23.89 31.09
N THR A 231 1.28 24.56 30.26
CA THR A 231 1.31 24.39 28.81
C THR A 231 2.76 24.52 28.34
N ALA A 232 3.39 23.41 27.89
CA ALA A 232 4.69 23.43 27.22
C ALA A 232 4.54 23.55 25.70
N THR A 233 5.19 24.54 25.07
CA THR A 233 5.16 24.79 23.62
C THR A 233 6.57 24.95 23.08
N VAL A 234 6.84 24.38 21.91
CA VAL A 234 8.07 24.58 21.15
C VAL A 234 7.74 25.43 19.91
N GLU A 235 8.66 26.28 19.50
CA GLU A 235 8.42 27.27 18.44
C GLU A 235 8.04 26.69 17.08
N ASN A 236 8.57 25.51 16.72
CA ASN A 236 8.23 24.81 15.49
C ASN A 236 8.39 23.30 15.67
N PHE A 237 7.58 22.52 14.97
CA PHE A 237 7.68 21.07 14.96
C PHE A 237 8.89 20.60 14.14
N ASN A 238 9.13 21.22 12.98
CA ASN A 238 10.22 20.88 12.07
C ASN A 238 11.45 21.71 12.40
N LEU A 239 12.44 21.12 13.07
CA LEU A 239 13.63 21.81 13.53
C LEU A 239 14.87 21.33 12.78
N VAL A 240 15.60 22.25 12.17
CA VAL A 240 16.88 21.95 11.54
C VAL A 240 17.93 21.72 12.62
N PHE A 241 18.66 20.60 12.57
CA PHE A 241 19.69 20.34 13.56
C PHE A 241 20.88 21.31 13.45
N GLY A 242 21.70 21.36 14.50
CA GLY A 242 22.85 22.28 14.58
C GLY A 242 22.44 23.71 14.89
N SER A 243 21.26 23.89 15.49
CA SER A 243 20.71 25.17 15.94
C SER A 243 20.13 25.02 17.34
N ASP A 244 20.07 26.15 18.06
CA ASP A 244 19.43 26.26 19.37
C ASP A 244 18.01 26.77 19.21
N TYR A 245 17.11 26.20 20.00
CA TYR A 245 15.67 26.48 19.98
C TYR A 245 15.17 26.68 21.41
N THR A 246 13.94 27.17 21.56
CA THR A 246 13.37 27.48 22.87
C THR A 246 12.06 26.75 23.12
N VAL A 247 11.96 26.11 24.29
CA VAL A 247 10.68 25.65 24.85
C VAL A 247 10.14 26.70 25.81
N GLN A 248 8.82 26.91 25.78
CA GLN A 248 8.11 27.86 26.62
C GLN A 248 7.08 27.14 27.48
N TYR A 249 7.13 27.35 28.80
CA TYR A 249 6.13 26.88 29.74
C TYR A 249 5.24 28.04 30.16
N HIS A 250 4.00 28.02 29.68
CA HIS A 250 2.96 28.96 30.09
C HIS A 250 2.21 28.38 31.27
N ILE A 251 2.23 29.09 32.39
CA ILE A 251 1.65 28.66 33.66
C ILE A 251 0.66 29.72 34.12
N THR A 252 -0.61 29.34 34.26
CA THR A 252 -1.70 30.21 34.70
C THR A 252 -2.28 29.69 36.01
N ASN A 253 -2.34 30.54 37.03
CA ASN A 253 -3.06 30.29 38.28
C ASN A 253 -4.48 30.86 38.15
N LYS A 254 -5.50 30.01 38.29
CA LYS A 254 -6.91 30.37 38.05
C LYS A 254 -7.71 30.62 39.32
N SER A 255 -7.32 30.02 40.45
CA SER A 255 -8.07 30.10 41.71
C SER A 255 -7.42 30.96 42.78
N GLY A 256 -6.19 31.44 42.55
CA GLY A 256 -5.42 32.23 43.52
C GLY A 256 -4.81 31.41 44.66
N LYS A 257 -4.99 30.08 44.67
CA LYS A 257 -4.30 29.17 45.58
C LYS A 257 -2.79 29.17 45.27
N PRO A 258 -1.89 28.91 46.24
CA PRO A 258 -0.45 28.82 45.98
C PRO A 258 -0.14 27.78 44.90
N LEU A 259 0.62 28.19 43.87
CA LEU A 259 1.08 27.33 42.79
C LEU A 259 2.60 27.44 42.66
N THR A 260 3.31 26.38 43.03
CA THR A 260 4.75 26.23 42.84
C THR A 260 5.02 25.17 41.78
N VAL A 261 5.84 25.51 40.79
CA VAL A 261 6.23 24.61 39.72
C VAL A 261 7.75 24.56 39.63
N GLU A 262 8.30 23.36 39.76
CA GLU A 262 9.70 23.05 39.49
C GLU A 262 9.79 22.30 38.16
N MET A 263 10.74 22.65 37.31
CA MET A 263 10.95 22.07 35.98
C MET A 263 12.38 21.57 35.88
N GLU A 264 12.54 20.29 35.55
CA GLU A 264 13.83 19.66 35.27
C GLU A 264 13.83 19.11 33.84
N GLY A 265 14.68 19.68 32.97
CA GLY A 265 14.86 19.22 31.60
C GLY A 265 15.73 17.97 31.53
N MET A 266 15.39 17.06 30.61
CA MET A 266 16.12 15.82 30.33
C MET A 266 16.49 15.74 28.85
N ASN A 267 17.68 15.19 28.57
CA ASN A 267 18.06 14.83 27.22
C ASN A 267 17.16 13.69 26.70
N ASP A 268 16.87 13.72 25.41
CA ASP A 268 16.09 12.67 24.72
C ASP A 268 16.60 12.52 23.29
N LYS A 269 17.15 11.35 22.97
CA LYS A 269 17.75 11.04 21.66
C LYS A 269 18.79 12.10 21.25
N ASN A 270 18.56 12.84 20.16
CA ASN A 270 19.44 13.91 19.69
C ASN A 270 19.07 15.31 20.23
N VAL A 271 18.12 15.42 21.17
CA VAL A 271 17.78 16.67 21.86
C VAL A 271 18.57 16.79 23.15
N GLN A 272 19.36 17.85 23.25
CA GLN A 272 20.10 18.19 24.47
C GLN A 272 19.33 19.27 25.23
N PHE A 273 18.87 18.91 26.42
CA PHE A 273 18.04 19.76 27.26
C PHE A 273 18.29 19.41 28.74
N ALA A 274 19.24 20.08 29.37
CA ALA A 274 19.56 19.91 30.78
C ALA A 274 19.48 21.27 31.48
N SER A 275 18.33 21.57 32.07
CA SER A 275 18.06 22.85 32.73
C SER A 275 17.15 22.65 33.93
N SER A 276 17.28 23.52 34.95
CA SER A 276 16.43 23.53 36.13
C SER A 276 15.89 24.92 36.40
N ARG A 277 14.59 25.00 36.69
CA ARG A 277 13.86 26.23 37.01
C ARG A 277 12.82 25.97 38.09
N LYS A 278 12.65 26.92 39.00
CA LYS A 278 11.59 26.91 40.03
C LYS A 278 10.89 28.26 40.02
N VAL A 279 9.56 28.23 39.97
CA VAL A 279 8.73 29.44 39.95
C VAL A 279 7.55 29.30 40.91
N SER A 280 7.14 30.43 41.49
CA SER A 280 5.90 30.55 42.25
C SER A 280 4.97 31.50 41.50
N VAL A 281 3.79 31.02 41.11
CA VAL A 281 2.92 31.71 40.16
C VAL A 281 1.70 32.29 40.86
N GLN A 282 1.59 33.62 40.87
CA GLN A 282 0.43 34.30 41.47
C GLN A 282 -0.75 34.41 40.50
N GLN A 283 -0.50 34.79 39.24
CA GLN A 283 -1.53 34.91 38.20
C GLN A 283 -1.08 34.19 36.93
N GLU A 284 0.01 34.63 36.32
CA GLU A 284 0.54 34.02 35.09
C GLU A 284 2.05 34.18 35.03
N GLU A 285 2.75 33.16 34.53
CA GLU A 285 4.19 33.14 34.31
C GLU A 285 4.51 32.42 32.99
N CYS A 286 5.51 32.92 32.25
CA CYS A 286 6.02 32.29 31.03
C CYS A 286 7.52 32.05 31.16
N VAL A 287 7.90 30.77 31.28
CA VAL A 287 9.30 30.37 31.46
C VAL A 287 9.86 29.88 30.13
N LYS A 288 10.87 30.58 29.62
CA LYS A 288 11.58 30.23 28.37
C LYS A 288 12.89 29.54 28.68
N VAL A 289 13.13 28.37 28.07
CA VAL A 289 14.35 27.59 28.30
C VAL A 289 14.93 27.14 26.96
N PRO A 290 16.21 27.40 26.68
CA PRO A 290 16.85 26.94 25.45
C PRO A 290 17.13 25.44 25.49
N PHE A 291 17.15 24.80 24.31
CA PHE A 291 17.60 23.45 24.07
C PHE A 291 18.29 23.36 22.71
N THR A 292 19.16 22.37 22.52
CA THR A 292 19.92 22.18 21.28
C THR A 292 19.45 20.92 20.57
N VAL A 293 19.29 20.98 19.25
CA VAL A 293 19.00 19.81 18.42
C VAL A 293 20.29 19.37 17.73
N ASN A 294 20.85 18.25 18.16
CA ASN A 294 22.08 17.69 17.59
C ASN A 294 21.84 17.01 16.23
N PRO A 295 22.89 16.87 15.40
CA PRO A 295 22.80 16.21 14.10
C PRO A 295 22.16 14.82 14.13
N ILE A 296 21.44 14.49 13.07
CA ILE A 296 20.85 13.17 12.83
C ILE A 296 21.63 12.41 11.75
N THR A 297 21.58 11.09 11.83
CA THR A 297 22.18 10.18 10.84
C THR A 297 21.16 9.57 9.88
N GLU A 298 19.88 9.62 10.23
CA GLU A 298 18.75 9.15 9.42
C GLU A 298 17.56 10.09 9.61
N GLU A 299 16.66 10.15 8.61
CA GLU A 299 15.42 10.92 8.77
C GLU A 299 14.49 10.28 9.79
N GLN A 300 13.80 11.12 10.57
CA GLN A 300 12.85 10.65 11.56
C GLN A 300 11.59 10.09 10.87
N SER A 301 11.33 8.80 11.09
CA SER A 301 10.11 8.14 10.62
C SER A 301 8.89 8.61 11.42
N VAL A 302 7.82 8.93 10.69
CA VAL A 302 6.49 9.31 11.25
C VAL A 302 5.77 8.16 11.95
N TRP A 303 6.28 6.93 11.81
CA TRP A 303 5.74 5.74 12.47
C TRP A 303 6.32 5.55 13.86
N ARG A 304 7.51 6.10 14.11
CA ARG A 304 8.26 5.93 15.36
C ARG A 304 8.08 7.13 16.27
N THR A 305 8.33 6.95 17.56
CA THR A 305 8.34 8.02 18.55
C THR A 305 9.46 8.99 18.22
N HIS A 306 9.10 10.26 18.04
CA HIS A 306 10.05 11.31 17.73
C HIS A 306 10.89 11.70 18.95
N PRO A 307 12.12 12.22 18.75
CA PRO A 307 12.85 12.99 19.75
C PRO A 307 11.99 14.11 20.31
N ALA A 308 12.10 14.39 21.60
CA ALA A 308 11.24 15.34 22.26
C ALA A 308 11.98 16.25 23.23
N VAL A 309 11.44 17.46 23.41
CA VAL A 309 11.84 18.30 24.54
C VAL A 309 11.14 17.77 25.78
N LYS A 310 11.91 17.11 26.65
CA LYS A 310 11.41 16.33 27.77
C LYS A 310 11.68 17.04 29.10
N SER A 311 10.67 17.19 29.95
CA SER A 311 10.83 17.74 31.31
C SER A 311 10.02 16.99 32.35
N LEU A 312 10.56 16.91 33.56
CA LEU A 312 9.84 16.48 34.74
C LEU A 312 9.39 17.73 35.50
N LEU A 313 8.08 17.94 35.55
CA LEU A 313 7.48 19.02 36.33
C LEU A 313 7.09 18.49 37.70
N THR A 314 7.43 19.23 38.76
CA THR A 314 6.90 19.01 40.12
C THR A 314 5.96 20.18 40.45
N ILE A 315 4.66 19.91 40.43
CA ILE A 315 3.57 20.87 40.62
C ILE A 315 3.02 20.66 42.04
N ASN A 316 3.24 21.63 42.93
CA ASN A 316 2.86 21.53 44.35
C ASN A 316 3.32 20.20 45.00
N GLY A 317 4.50 19.70 44.63
CA GLY A 317 5.10 18.48 45.16
C GLY A 317 4.78 17.18 44.42
N LYS A 318 3.82 17.18 43.47
CA LYS A 318 3.46 16.00 42.66
C LYS A 318 4.05 16.09 41.26
N LYS A 319 4.43 14.94 40.67
CA LYS A 319 5.14 14.92 39.39
C LYS A 319 4.23 14.79 38.17
N ALA A 320 4.68 15.36 37.06
CA ALA A 320 4.16 15.11 35.72
C ALA A 320 5.29 15.22 34.70
N GLU A 321 5.45 14.21 33.86
CA GLU A 321 6.40 14.27 32.75
C GLU A 321 5.75 14.97 31.56
N PHE A 322 6.36 16.07 31.12
CA PHE A 322 5.98 16.78 29.91
C PHE A 322 6.94 16.40 28.78
N LYS A 323 6.38 16.13 27.61
CA LYS A 323 7.14 15.70 26.44
C LYS A 323 6.49 16.26 25.18
N VAL A 324 7.18 17.18 24.52
CA VAL A 324 6.75 17.80 23.25
C VAL A 324 7.67 17.27 22.15
N GLY A 325 7.14 16.42 21.26
CA GLY A 325 7.90 15.84 20.16
C GLY A 325 8.26 16.87 19.09
N ILE A 326 9.46 16.74 18.53
CA ILE A 326 9.92 17.53 17.39
C ILE A 326 10.35 16.60 16.26
N ARG A 327 10.41 17.10 15.03
CA ARG A 327 10.99 16.39 13.89
C ARG A 327 12.30 17.05 13.51
N PRO A 328 13.44 16.54 13.98
CA PRO A 328 14.73 16.98 13.50
C PRO A 328 14.82 16.77 11.98
N LYS A 329 15.35 17.77 11.28
CA LYS A 329 15.53 17.78 9.82
C LYS A 329 16.97 18.11 9.48
N TYR A 330 17.46 17.52 8.39
CA TYR A 330 18.67 18.01 7.73
C TYR A 330 18.47 19.46 7.28
N PRO A 331 19.52 20.30 7.24
CA PRO A 331 19.43 21.65 6.66
C PRO A 331 18.85 21.67 5.24
N VAL A 332 19.23 20.71 4.41
CA VAL A 332 18.55 20.37 3.15
C VAL A 332 18.28 18.88 3.13
N LYS A 333 17.06 18.49 2.77
CA LYS A 333 16.76 17.10 2.41
C LYS A 333 17.32 16.87 1.02
N LEU A 334 18.12 15.82 0.87
CA LEU A 334 18.86 15.52 -0.36
C LEU A 334 18.69 14.06 -0.74
N ASP A 335 17.97 13.82 -1.83
CA ASP A 335 17.76 12.48 -2.39
C ASP A 335 18.49 12.34 -3.74
N CYS A 336 19.05 11.16 -3.99
CA CYS A 336 19.78 10.83 -5.20
C CYS A 336 18.99 9.81 -6.02
N THR A 337 18.70 10.13 -7.29
CA THR A 337 17.94 9.24 -8.19
C THR A 337 18.68 9.03 -9.50
N LEU A 338 18.77 7.78 -9.93
CA LEU A 338 19.22 7.40 -11.27
C LEU A 338 18.04 6.75 -12.01
N PRO A 339 17.50 7.39 -13.06
CA PRO A 339 16.34 6.86 -13.78
C PRO A 339 16.60 5.53 -14.50
N GLU A 340 17.85 5.30 -14.94
CA GLU A 340 18.12 4.18 -15.85
C GLU A 340 18.26 2.83 -15.16
N HIS A 341 17.58 1.81 -15.73
CA HIS A 341 17.64 0.44 -15.22
C HIS A 341 18.95 -0.29 -15.57
N LEU A 342 19.56 0.03 -16.70
CA LEU A 342 20.86 -0.49 -17.13
C LEU A 342 21.77 0.66 -17.52
N SER A 343 23.05 0.54 -17.16
CA SER A 343 24.07 1.47 -17.58
C SER A 343 25.21 0.76 -18.31
N PHE A 344 25.84 1.47 -19.25
CA PHE A 344 26.83 0.95 -20.18
C PHE A 344 28.12 1.74 -20.01
N ILE A 345 29.23 1.02 -19.86
CA ILE A 345 30.56 1.63 -19.65
C ILE A 345 30.90 2.53 -20.84
N GLY A 346 31.44 3.71 -20.55
CA GLY A 346 31.79 4.73 -21.53
C GLY A 346 30.62 5.55 -22.07
N LYS A 347 29.39 5.33 -21.59
CA LYS A 347 28.22 6.16 -21.90
C LYS A 347 27.98 7.20 -20.80
N SER A 348 27.37 8.31 -21.22
CA SER A 348 27.00 9.42 -20.34
C SER A 348 25.56 9.29 -19.87
N TYR A 349 25.33 9.62 -18.61
CA TYR A 349 24.06 9.54 -17.90
C TYR A 349 23.88 10.79 -17.05
N SER A 350 22.68 10.99 -16.50
CA SER A 350 22.42 12.03 -15.50
C SER A 350 21.91 11.41 -14.20
N LEU A 351 22.61 11.73 -13.12
CA LEU A 351 22.16 11.56 -11.74
C LEU A 351 21.28 12.76 -11.38
N TYR A 352 20.14 12.58 -10.74
CA TYR A 352 19.31 13.68 -10.24
C TYR A 352 19.49 13.83 -8.73
N LEU A 353 19.97 14.99 -8.31
CA LEU A 353 20.01 15.40 -6.89
C LEU A 353 18.79 16.25 -6.59
N ASN A 354 17.89 15.74 -5.76
CA ASN A 354 16.67 16.42 -5.34
C ASN A 354 16.91 17.13 -4.02
N PHE A 355 16.83 18.45 -4.03
CA PHE A 355 17.01 19.30 -2.86
C PHE A 355 15.65 19.78 -2.34
N GLU A 356 15.48 19.79 -1.03
CA GLU A 356 14.35 20.44 -0.35
C GLU A 356 14.86 21.24 0.85
N ASN A 357 14.68 22.57 0.80
CA ASN A 357 15.12 23.46 1.86
C ASN A 357 14.26 23.30 3.11
N ASN A 358 14.84 22.82 4.21
CA ASN A 358 14.11 22.65 5.46
C ASN A 358 14.06 23.91 6.32
N PHE A 359 14.79 24.98 5.99
CA PHE A 359 14.68 26.26 6.67
C PHE A 359 13.40 27.01 6.29
N ASN A 360 13.04 27.99 7.13
CA ASN A 360 11.93 28.92 6.89
C ASN A 360 12.39 30.23 6.23
N GLU A 361 13.63 30.25 5.71
CA GLU A 361 14.27 31.37 5.02
C GLU A 361 14.93 30.88 3.73
N GLU A 362 15.29 31.80 2.84
CA GLU A 362 16.08 31.46 1.65
C GLU A 362 17.51 31.09 2.04
N VAL A 363 18.02 29.98 1.49
CA VAL A 363 19.34 29.46 1.83
C VAL A 363 20.08 29.05 0.58
N LYS A 364 21.38 29.39 0.52
CA LYS A 364 22.30 28.91 -0.50
C LYS A 364 22.98 27.63 -0.02
N PHE A 365 22.80 26.54 -0.76
CA PHE A 365 23.47 25.27 -0.52
C PHE A 365 24.60 25.08 -1.53
N ASN A 366 25.82 24.84 -1.03
CA ASN A 366 26.95 24.41 -1.84
C ASN A 366 27.26 22.95 -1.50
N VAL A 367 27.30 22.10 -2.52
CA VAL A 367 27.55 20.65 -2.41
C VAL A 367 28.79 20.30 -3.22
N GLU A 368 29.72 19.60 -2.57
CA GLU A 368 30.91 19.07 -3.22
C GLU A 368 30.77 17.55 -3.42
N LEU A 369 30.86 17.12 -4.69
CA LEU A 369 30.82 15.72 -5.09
C LEU A 369 32.24 15.13 -5.04
N PRO A 370 32.48 14.03 -4.32
CA PRO A 370 33.80 13.41 -4.29
C PRO A 370 34.16 12.74 -5.63
N GLN A 371 35.46 12.55 -5.87
CA GLN A 371 35.94 11.72 -6.97
C GLN A 371 35.50 10.25 -6.78
N SER A 372 35.34 9.54 -7.89
CA SER A 372 34.94 8.13 -7.89
C SER A 372 35.67 7.34 -8.95
N GLU A 373 36.00 6.09 -8.64
CA GLU A 373 36.50 5.14 -9.64
C GLU A 373 35.39 4.58 -10.53
N LEU A 374 34.12 4.75 -10.14
CA LEU A 374 32.97 4.23 -10.88
C LEU A 374 32.49 5.19 -11.97
N VAL A 375 32.61 6.50 -11.74
CA VAL A 375 32.07 7.54 -12.61
C VAL A 375 33.04 8.71 -12.76
N GLN A 376 33.06 9.30 -13.95
CA GLN A 376 33.68 10.59 -14.21
C GLN A 376 32.59 11.67 -14.19
N ILE A 377 32.76 12.66 -13.31
CA ILE A 377 31.88 13.83 -13.20
C ILE A 377 32.72 15.05 -13.59
N ASP A 378 32.22 15.88 -14.51
CA ASP A 378 32.99 17.03 -14.98
C ASP A 378 32.85 18.25 -14.04
N ASN A 379 31.66 18.46 -13.47
CA ASN A 379 31.40 19.50 -12.49
C ASN A 379 31.15 18.92 -11.09
N HIS A 380 32.15 19.05 -10.22
CA HIS A 380 32.09 18.54 -8.85
C HIS A 380 31.43 19.48 -7.84
N SER A 381 31.19 20.75 -8.20
CA SER A 381 30.60 21.74 -7.29
C SER A 381 29.21 22.17 -7.76
N ILE A 382 28.22 21.97 -6.90
CA ILE A 382 26.82 22.31 -7.17
C ILE A 382 26.39 23.37 -6.18
N SER A 383 25.87 24.49 -6.71
CA SER A 383 25.33 25.59 -5.91
C SER A 383 23.86 25.80 -6.27
N VAL A 384 22.97 25.67 -5.29
CA VAL A 384 21.54 25.97 -5.43
C VAL A 384 21.11 27.01 -4.40
N VAL A 385 20.23 27.93 -4.80
CA VAL A 385 19.59 28.90 -3.89
C VAL A 385 18.12 28.53 -3.83
N LEU A 386 17.63 28.21 -2.63
CA LEU A 386 16.29 27.69 -2.44
C LEU A 386 15.52 28.61 -1.50
N ALA A 387 14.31 29.02 -1.92
CA ALA A 387 13.35 29.70 -1.07
C ALA A 387 12.91 28.79 0.10
N PRO A 388 12.23 29.34 1.13
CA PRO A 388 11.72 28.53 2.24
C PRO A 388 10.88 27.36 1.74
N LYS A 389 11.18 26.14 2.19
CA LYS A 389 10.44 24.91 1.82
C LYS A 389 10.39 24.58 0.32
N SER A 390 11.14 25.28 -0.53
CA SER A 390 11.13 25.00 -1.96
C SER A 390 11.96 23.76 -2.28
N LYS A 391 11.56 23.06 -3.35
CA LYS A 391 12.27 21.90 -3.88
C LYS A 391 12.90 22.25 -5.22
N GLN A 392 14.06 21.66 -5.51
CA GLN A 392 14.71 21.75 -6.82
C GLN A 392 15.45 20.45 -7.12
N SER A 393 15.24 19.91 -8.31
CA SER A 393 16.02 18.78 -8.82
C SER A 393 17.12 19.29 -9.74
N VAL A 394 18.37 18.88 -9.50
CA VAL A 394 19.54 19.23 -10.32
C VAL A 394 20.07 17.99 -11.03
N PRO A 395 20.10 17.95 -12.36
CA PRO A 395 20.78 16.89 -13.10
C PRO A 395 22.31 17.08 -13.01
N VAL A 396 23.00 15.99 -12.72
CA VAL A 396 24.46 15.86 -12.62
C VAL A 396 24.91 14.89 -13.70
N PRO A 397 25.39 15.39 -14.84
CA PRO A 397 25.93 14.55 -15.90
C PRO A 397 27.17 13.81 -15.42
N PHE A 398 27.28 12.54 -15.76
CA PHE A 398 28.46 11.73 -15.51
C PHE A 398 28.70 10.73 -16.64
N THR A 399 29.94 10.28 -16.81
CA THR A 399 30.29 9.15 -17.68
C THR A 399 30.60 7.93 -16.83
N LEU A 400 29.99 6.79 -17.15
CA LEU A 400 30.22 5.55 -16.42
C LEU A 400 31.60 4.96 -16.78
N LEU A 401 32.45 4.75 -15.77
CA LEU A 401 33.76 4.11 -15.93
C LEU A 401 33.71 2.62 -15.56
N LYS A 402 32.96 2.27 -14.51
CA LYS A 402 32.83 0.90 -14.00
C LYS A 402 31.48 0.70 -13.33
N HIS A 403 30.86 -0.47 -13.53
CA HIS A 403 29.68 -0.86 -12.77
C HIS A 403 30.01 -1.02 -11.28
N GLY A 404 29.03 -0.75 -10.42
CA GLY A 404 29.23 -0.78 -8.98
C GLY A 404 28.08 -0.14 -8.22
N PHE A 405 28.26 0.08 -6.93
CA PHE A 405 27.34 0.89 -6.13
C PHE A 405 28.03 2.22 -5.83
N TYR A 406 27.52 3.31 -6.39
CA TYR A 406 28.04 4.66 -6.14
C TYR A 406 27.52 5.14 -4.78
N SER A 407 28.41 5.10 -3.79
CA SER A 407 28.19 5.66 -2.46
C SER A 407 29.12 6.86 -2.27
N ALA A 408 28.57 8.01 -1.90
CA ALA A 408 29.34 9.24 -1.75
C ALA A 408 28.90 10.03 -0.52
N ASP A 409 29.86 10.44 0.30
CA ASP A 409 29.66 11.36 1.42
C ASP A 409 29.82 12.79 0.90
N LEU A 410 28.69 13.48 0.75
CA LEU A 410 28.67 14.84 0.22
C LEU A 410 28.94 15.84 1.33
N GLN A 411 29.90 16.73 1.11
CA GLN A 411 30.15 17.86 1.99
C GLN A 411 29.23 19.01 1.59
N ILE A 412 28.36 19.42 2.51
CA ILE A 412 27.32 20.42 2.24
C ILE A 412 27.51 21.60 3.17
N THR A 413 27.50 22.80 2.60
CA THR A 413 27.47 24.06 3.33
C THR A 413 26.17 24.79 3.02
N ALA A 414 25.36 24.99 4.05
CA ALA A 414 24.19 25.85 4.01
C ALA A 414 24.59 27.26 4.50
N THR A 415 24.40 28.28 3.67
CA THR A 415 24.65 29.69 4.01
C THR A 415 23.32 30.43 4.06
N LYS A 416 22.96 30.93 5.25
CA LYS A 416 21.73 31.71 5.50
C LYS A 416 21.89 33.16 5.07
N GLN A 417 20.80 33.94 5.14
CA GLN A 417 20.81 35.36 4.76
C GLN A 417 21.65 36.23 5.71
N ASP A 418 21.82 35.81 6.96
CA ASP A 418 22.66 36.48 7.97
C ASP A 418 24.14 36.07 7.89
N ASP A 419 24.55 35.42 6.79
CA ASP A 419 25.87 34.83 6.55
C ASP A 419 26.28 33.70 7.52
N SER A 420 25.41 33.27 8.44
CA SER A 420 25.67 32.11 9.29
C SER A 420 25.69 30.83 8.44
N ARG A 421 26.56 29.89 8.83
CA ARG A 421 26.85 28.67 8.07
C ARG A 421 26.62 27.42 8.89
N VAL A 422 25.97 26.44 8.28
CA VAL A 422 25.84 25.09 8.82
C VAL A 422 26.57 24.13 7.89
N HIS A 423 27.57 23.44 8.43
CA HIS A 423 28.33 22.42 7.72
C HIS A 423 27.88 21.04 8.17
N PHE A 424 27.61 20.17 7.22
CA PHE A 424 27.22 18.80 7.51
C PHE A 424 27.54 17.88 6.33
N THR A 425 27.51 16.58 6.60
CA THR A 425 27.72 15.55 5.59
C THR A 425 26.43 14.78 5.37
N LYS A 426 26.13 14.45 4.12
CA LYS A 426 25.01 13.56 3.76
C LYS A 426 25.52 12.50 2.80
N ARG A 427 25.31 11.23 3.14
CA ARG A 427 25.61 10.11 2.25
C ARG A 427 24.50 9.98 1.21
N ILE A 428 24.90 9.78 -0.04
CA ILE A 428 24.01 9.35 -1.12
C ILE A 428 24.45 7.98 -1.64
N GLY A 429 23.50 7.22 -2.18
CA GLY A 429 23.74 5.87 -2.67
C GLY A 429 22.87 5.54 -3.87
N THR A 430 23.47 5.13 -4.99
CA THR A 430 22.75 4.61 -6.15
C THR A 430 23.54 3.52 -6.86
N ALA A 431 22.83 2.59 -7.50
CA ALA A 431 23.45 1.47 -8.19
C ALA A 431 23.72 1.79 -9.66
N LEU A 432 24.95 1.55 -10.11
CA LEU A 432 25.38 1.65 -11.49
C LEU A 432 25.36 0.24 -12.10
N LYS A 433 24.18 -0.15 -12.58
CA LYS A 433 23.82 -1.53 -12.91
C LYS A 433 24.37 -1.98 -14.27
N GLY A 434 24.79 -3.24 -14.36
CA GLY A 434 25.27 -3.84 -15.60
C GLY A 434 25.00 -5.35 -15.64
N ILE A 435 24.84 -5.90 -16.83
CA ILE A 435 24.67 -7.35 -17.00
C ILE A 435 25.94 -8.05 -16.49
N GLY A 436 25.77 -9.03 -15.59
CA GLY A 436 26.87 -9.77 -14.95
C GLY A 436 27.63 -9.01 -13.85
N ALA A 437 27.33 -7.73 -13.58
CA ALA A 437 28.00 -6.97 -12.54
C ALA A 437 27.48 -7.36 -11.14
N LYS A 438 28.38 -7.39 -10.16
CA LYS A 438 28.06 -7.59 -8.74
C LYS A 438 28.37 -6.33 -7.96
N SER A 439 27.48 -5.93 -7.06
CA SER A 439 27.74 -4.81 -6.16
C SER A 439 26.90 -4.91 -4.90
N THR A 440 27.41 -4.33 -3.82
CA THR A 440 26.66 -4.10 -2.58
C THR A 440 26.80 -2.64 -2.19
N GLY A 441 25.80 -2.09 -1.52
CA GLY A 441 25.87 -0.75 -0.95
C GLY A 441 24.60 -0.40 -0.23
N GLU A 442 24.46 0.85 0.20
CA GLU A 442 23.29 1.30 0.94
C GLU A 442 22.81 2.66 0.44
N CYS A 443 21.50 2.86 0.53
CA CYS A 443 20.88 4.17 0.46
C CYS A 443 20.18 4.46 1.81
N ASP A 444 19.41 5.54 1.89
CA ASP A 444 18.69 5.90 3.12
C ASP A 444 17.68 4.82 3.55
N ALA A 445 17.04 4.14 2.59
CA ALA A 445 15.97 3.19 2.86
C ALA A 445 16.42 1.72 2.91
N PHE A 446 17.46 1.35 2.15
CA PHE A 446 17.80 -0.06 1.94
C PHE A 446 19.31 -0.32 1.98
N TYR A 447 19.67 -1.53 2.41
CA TYR A 447 20.91 -2.17 1.98
C TYR A 447 20.62 -2.97 0.70
N HIS A 448 21.46 -2.79 -0.31
CA HIS A 448 21.32 -3.37 -1.63
C HIS A 448 22.39 -4.42 -1.91
N VAL A 449 21.98 -5.49 -2.58
CA VAL A 449 22.86 -6.42 -3.29
C VAL A 449 22.40 -6.52 -4.73
N TYR A 450 23.32 -6.46 -5.66
CA TYR A 450 23.08 -6.69 -7.08
C TYR A 450 23.92 -7.85 -7.58
N ASN A 451 23.31 -8.69 -8.41
CA ASN A 451 23.99 -9.71 -9.19
C ASN A 451 23.37 -9.77 -10.60
N GLY A 452 24.02 -9.13 -11.57
CA GLY A 452 23.48 -8.93 -12.91
C GLY A 452 22.22 -8.08 -12.90
N GLN A 453 21.12 -8.63 -13.40
CA GLN A 453 19.83 -7.92 -13.48
C GLN A 453 18.99 -8.03 -12.19
N TYR A 454 19.42 -8.88 -11.27
CA TYR A 454 18.69 -9.17 -10.04
C TYR A 454 19.23 -8.37 -8.86
N GLN A 455 18.36 -8.13 -7.88
CA GLN A 455 18.69 -7.40 -6.67
C GLN A 455 18.04 -8.00 -5.43
N LEU A 456 18.68 -7.79 -4.28
CA LEU A 456 18.09 -7.92 -2.97
C LEU A 456 18.06 -6.53 -2.32
N LYS A 457 16.94 -6.20 -1.66
CA LYS A 457 16.80 -5.01 -0.83
C LYS A 457 16.50 -5.45 0.60
N LEU A 458 17.40 -5.19 1.54
CA LEU A 458 17.13 -5.30 2.98
C LEU A 458 16.62 -3.93 3.46
N ASP A 459 15.35 -3.90 3.87
CA ASP A 459 14.66 -2.70 4.35
C ASP A 459 15.18 -2.29 5.73
N LYS A 460 15.68 -1.06 5.84
CA LYS A 460 16.18 -0.51 7.11
C LYS A 460 15.07 -0.23 8.12
N PHE A 461 13.81 -0.11 7.71
CA PHE A 461 12.69 0.19 8.59
C PHE A 461 12.21 -1.04 9.36
N ASN A 462 12.07 -2.19 8.69
CA ASN A 462 11.43 -3.40 9.24
C ASN A 462 12.27 -4.71 9.08
N ASN A 463 13.46 -4.63 8.47
CA ASN A 463 14.35 -5.76 8.19
C ASN A 463 13.79 -6.82 7.24
N TRP A 464 12.82 -6.48 6.39
CA TRP A 464 12.37 -7.37 5.32
C TRP A 464 13.40 -7.45 4.20
N ILE A 465 13.49 -8.60 3.56
CA ILE A 465 14.40 -8.84 2.44
C ILE A 465 13.57 -9.07 1.19
N ILE A 466 13.63 -8.12 0.27
CA ILE A 466 12.81 -8.04 -0.92
C ILE A 466 13.68 -8.38 -2.14
N PRO A 467 13.56 -9.61 -2.70
CA PRO A 467 14.17 -9.95 -3.96
C PRO A 467 13.45 -9.27 -5.13
N GLY A 468 14.17 -8.96 -6.20
CA GLY A 468 13.55 -8.39 -7.39
C GLY A 468 14.46 -8.31 -8.61
N LYS A 469 13.88 -7.84 -9.72
CA LYS A 469 14.54 -7.60 -11.00
C LYS A 469 14.00 -6.30 -11.57
N ALA A 470 14.87 -5.30 -11.77
CA ALA A 470 14.45 -3.94 -12.15
C ALA A 470 13.27 -3.44 -11.28
N ASP A 471 12.16 -3.05 -11.90
CA ASP A 471 10.95 -2.56 -11.24
C ASP A 471 9.86 -3.63 -11.11
N VAL A 472 10.16 -4.90 -11.41
CA VAL A 472 9.20 -5.99 -11.25
C VAL A 472 8.96 -6.26 -9.77
N ASP A 473 7.71 -6.18 -9.35
CA ASP A 473 7.27 -6.64 -8.03
C ASP A 473 6.89 -8.13 -8.12
N TYR A 474 7.73 -8.98 -7.54
CA TYR A 474 7.47 -10.42 -7.50
C TYR A 474 6.46 -10.81 -6.41
N LYS A 475 5.93 -9.86 -5.61
CA LYS A 475 4.99 -10.11 -4.52
C LYS A 475 5.45 -11.24 -3.57
N MET A 476 6.76 -11.36 -3.37
CA MET A 476 7.41 -12.31 -2.47
C MET A 476 8.57 -11.64 -1.74
N ALA A 477 8.68 -11.87 -0.43
CA ALA A 477 9.76 -11.32 0.38
C ALA A 477 10.02 -12.21 1.60
N PHE A 478 11.27 -12.27 2.07
CA PHE A 478 11.54 -12.84 3.39
C PHE A 478 11.15 -11.80 4.43
N MET A 479 10.20 -12.16 5.28
CA MET A 479 9.81 -11.31 6.40
C MET A 479 10.81 -11.46 7.53
N VAL A 480 10.72 -10.58 8.52
CA VAL A 480 11.60 -10.60 9.68
C VAL A 480 11.44 -11.91 10.47
N PRO A 481 12.53 -12.61 10.81
CA PRO A 481 12.48 -13.79 11.69
C PRO A 481 12.11 -13.43 13.12
N LYS A 482 11.53 -14.38 13.87
CA LYS A 482 11.13 -14.18 15.27
C LYS A 482 11.74 -15.26 16.16
N LEU A 483 12.36 -14.86 17.26
CA LEU A 483 12.98 -15.75 18.24
C LEU A 483 12.02 -16.11 19.38
N GLY A 484 12.19 -17.34 19.88
CA GLY A 484 11.62 -17.88 21.13
C GLY A 484 10.11 -18.14 21.13
N LYS A 485 9.58 -18.60 22.27
CA LYS A 485 8.14 -18.76 22.52
C LYS A 485 7.78 -18.10 23.87
N PRO A 486 6.87 -17.11 23.90
CA PRO A 486 6.18 -16.49 22.76
C PRO A 486 7.17 -15.80 21.80
N PHE A 487 6.82 -15.75 20.51
CA PHE A 487 7.69 -15.17 19.49
C PHE A 487 7.80 -13.66 19.67
N SER A 488 9.03 -13.13 19.68
CA SER A 488 9.29 -11.68 19.79
C SER A 488 9.28 -10.99 18.43
N GLU A 489 8.66 -9.81 18.37
CA GLU A 489 8.69 -8.92 17.19
C GLU A 489 9.88 -7.95 17.20
N GLU A 490 10.76 -8.01 18.22
CA GLU A 490 11.81 -6.99 18.43
C GLU A 490 12.68 -6.70 17.20
N ILE A 491 13.00 -7.75 16.43
CA ILE A 491 13.94 -7.67 15.31
C ILE A 491 13.41 -6.74 14.24
N SER A 492 12.08 -6.51 14.12
CA SER A 492 11.53 -5.55 13.17
C SER A 492 12.01 -4.12 13.42
N ARG A 493 12.33 -3.75 14.67
CA ARG A 493 12.70 -2.38 15.05
C ARG A 493 14.20 -2.17 15.16
N LEU A 494 14.97 -3.25 15.36
CA LEU A 494 16.42 -3.20 15.54
C LEU A 494 17.15 -2.84 14.25
N ARG A 495 18.34 -2.27 14.40
CA ARG A 495 19.33 -2.20 13.32
C ARG A 495 20.26 -3.40 13.46
N PRO A 496 20.70 -4.03 12.35
CA PRO A 496 21.75 -5.02 12.43
C PRO A 496 23.02 -4.35 12.98
N GLU A 497 23.68 -5.03 13.92
CA GLU A 497 24.97 -4.58 14.48
C GLU A 497 26.03 -4.54 13.38
N LYS A 498 25.94 -5.49 12.44
CA LYS A 498 26.86 -5.64 11.34
C LYS A 498 26.16 -6.21 10.11
N ILE A 499 26.55 -5.72 8.94
CA ILE A 499 26.21 -6.32 7.64
C ILE A 499 27.51 -6.65 6.91
N GLU A 500 27.71 -7.92 6.61
CA GLU A 500 28.90 -8.45 5.95
C GLU A 500 28.54 -8.83 4.51
N PRO A 501 29.15 -8.23 3.47
CA PRO A 501 28.89 -8.61 2.10
C PRO A 501 29.46 -10.00 1.80
N LEU A 502 28.70 -10.81 1.07
CA LEU A 502 29.09 -12.15 0.62
C LEU A 502 29.31 -12.11 -0.88
N MET A 503 30.56 -12.00 -1.33
CA MET A 503 30.91 -11.95 -2.76
C MET A 503 31.73 -13.17 -3.14
N ASN A 504 31.14 -14.11 -3.87
CA ASN A 504 31.80 -15.34 -4.33
C ASN A 504 31.59 -15.56 -5.83
N GLU A 505 32.20 -16.58 -6.42
CA GLU A 505 31.84 -17.02 -7.77
C GLU A 505 30.36 -17.48 -7.80
N GLY A 506 29.59 -17.09 -8.81
CA GLY A 506 28.17 -17.42 -8.94
C GLY A 506 27.17 -16.52 -8.18
N TYR A 507 27.42 -16.17 -6.92
CA TYR A 507 26.47 -15.37 -6.11
C TYR A 507 27.05 -14.08 -5.53
N ALA A 508 26.15 -13.19 -5.11
CA ALA A 508 26.40 -12.03 -4.25
C ALA A 508 25.36 -12.04 -3.13
N GLY A 509 25.66 -11.53 -1.95
CA GLY A 509 24.74 -11.63 -0.81
C GLY A 509 25.19 -10.83 0.40
N PHE A 510 24.58 -11.10 1.55
CA PHE A 510 25.01 -10.53 2.82
C PHE A 510 24.69 -11.44 4.01
N ARG A 511 25.37 -11.18 5.13
CA ARG A 511 25.07 -11.65 6.48
C ARG A 511 24.72 -10.45 7.35
N ALA A 512 23.51 -10.39 7.88
CA ALA A 512 23.04 -9.34 8.78
C ALA A 512 22.86 -9.90 10.19
N THR A 513 23.58 -9.33 11.17
CA THR A 513 23.65 -9.86 12.54
C THR A 513 22.89 -8.95 13.52
N PHE A 514 22.02 -9.54 14.34
CA PHE A 514 21.17 -8.86 15.31
C PHE A 514 21.42 -9.42 16.72
N GLN A 515 21.55 -8.51 17.69
CA GLN A 515 21.61 -8.86 19.11
C GLN A 515 20.18 -8.86 19.69
N SER A 516 19.72 -10.00 20.22
CA SER A 516 18.40 -10.08 20.84
C SER A 516 18.34 -9.28 22.14
N GLN A 517 17.26 -8.52 22.32
CA GLN A 517 16.95 -7.78 23.55
C GLN A 517 15.91 -8.52 24.40
N ALA A 518 15.05 -9.33 23.78
CA ALA A 518 14.04 -10.17 24.43
C ALA A 518 14.64 -11.47 24.99
N PHE A 519 15.63 -12.05 24.31
CA PHE A 519 16.35 -13.26 24.73
C PHE A 519 17.84 -12.93 24.93
N LEU A 520 18.15 -12.37 26.10
CA LEU A 520 19.50 -11.91 26.45
C LEU A 520 20.54 -13.02 26.25
N GLY A 521 21.65 -12.66 25.59
CA GLY A 521 22.73 -13.60 25.27
C GLY A 521 22.54 -14.35 23.94
N LEU A 522 21.39 -14.26 23.28
CA LEU A 522 21.24 -14.82 21.93
C LEU A 522 21.54 -13.79 20.85
N GLN A 523 22.22 -14.23 19.80
CA GLN A 523 22.48 -13.47 18.58
C GLN A 523 21.91 -14.21 17.38
N LEU A 524 21.26 -13.49 16.46
CA LEU A 524 20.68 -14.02 15.24
C LEU A 524 21.38 -13.43 14.02
N ALA A 525 21.87 -14.26 13.12
CA ALA A 525 22.33 -13.83 11.81
C ALA A 525 21.35 -14.30 10.73
N THR A 526 20.98 -13.39 9.82
CA THR A 526 20.25 -13.69 8.59
C THR A 526 21.22 -13.69 7.43
N ILE A 527 21.31 -14.80 6.70
CA ILE A 527 22.25 -14.98 5.59
C ILE A 527 21.46 -15.17 4.31
N VAL A 528 21.71 -14.33 3.31
CA VAL A 528 21.03 -14.41 2.00
C VAL A 528 22.04 -14.36 0.86
N LYS A 529 21.86 -15.23 -0.12
CA LYS A 529 22.64 -15.29 -1.35
C LYS A 529 21.73 -15.10 -2.56
N LEU A 530 22.13 -14.25 -3.49
CA LEU A 530 21.51 -14.01 -4.77
C LEU A 530 22.44 -14.49 -5.89
N TYR A 531 21.96 -15.45 -6.68
CA TYR A 531 22.65 -15.99 -7.85
C TYR A 531 22.30 -15.18 -9.11
N SER A 532 23.18 -15.22 -10.11
CA SER A 532 23.09 -14.39 -11.32
C SER A 532 21.85 -14.66 -12.20
N GLU A 533 21.27 -15.83 -12.05
CA GLU A 533 20.11 -16.35 -12.77
C GLU A 533 18.77 -16.01 -12.07
N GLY A 534 18.81 -15.46 -10.84
CA GLY A 534 17.61 -15.12 -10.07
C GLY A 534 17.20 -16.19 -9.06
N LEU A 535 18.12 -17.04 -8.63
CA LEU A 535 17.94 -17.92 -7.47
C LEU A 535 18.33 -17.15 -6.20
N VAL A 536 17.55 -17.29 -5.14
CA VAL A 536 17.81 -16.66 -3.84
C VAL A 536 17.77 -17.72 -2.75
N GLU A 537 18.89 -17.94 -2.07
CA GLU A 537 18.98 -18.85 -0.92
C GLU A 537 19.02 -18.04 0.37
N GLN A 538 18.28 -18.49 1.38
CA GLN A 538 18.23 -17.85 2.68
C GLN A 538 18.27 -18.88 3.80
N HIS A 539 19.08 -18.61 4.82
CA HIS A 539 19.12 -19.38 6.06
C HIS A 539 19.49 -18.47 7.23
N TYR A 540 19.39 -19.00 8.45
CA TYR A 540 19.71 -18.29 9.68
C TYR A 540 20.74 -19.03 10.50
N GLU A 541 21.51 -18.29 11.28
CA GLU A 541 22.36 -18.80 12.36
C GLU A 541 21.89 -18.19 13.69
N VAL A 542 21.74 -19.02 14.73
CA VAL A 542 21.50 -18.56 16.09
C VAL A 542 22.69 -18.96 16.96
N THR A 543 23.30 -17.97 17.62
CA THR A 543 24.45 -18.16 18.49
C THR A 543 24.10 -17.80 19.93
N ASN A 544 24.42 -18.68 20.87
CA ASN A 544 24.42 -18.36 22.29
C ASN A 544 25.75 -17.69 22.65
N MET A 545 25.74 -16.37 22.80
CA MET A 545 26.91 -15.54 23.14
C MET A 545 27.29 -15.59 24.62
N SER A 546 26.54 -16.31 25.46
CA SER A 546 26.82 -16.41 26.89
C SER A 546 27.83 -17.52 27.21
N GLU A 547 28.40 -17.46 28.41
CA GLU A 547 29.30 -18.47 28.96
C GLU A 547 28.55 -19.68 29.58
N ALA A 548 27.23 -19.70 29.47
CA ALA A 548 26.36 -20.74 30.03
C ALA A 548 25.41 -21.31 28.97
N GLU A 549 24.78 -22.45 29.26
CA GLU A 549 23.68 -22.96 28.42
C GLU A 549 22.47 -22.01 28.47
N SER A 550 21.71 -21.92 27.37
CA SER A 550 20.47 -21.14 27.35
C SER A 550 19.47 -21.63 28.40
N THR A 551 18.81 -20.70 29.08
CA THR A 551 17.83 -21.01 30.13
C THR A 551 16.65 -21.81 29.58
N ASP A 552 16.15 -21.36 28.44
CA ASP A 552 14.99 -21.88 27.74
C ASP A 552 15.39 -22.53 26.41
N GLU A 553 14.48 -23.33 25.86
CA GLU A 553 14.63 -23.87 24.50
C GLU A 553 14.57 -22.74 23.47
N VAL A 554 15.44 -22.83 22.47
CA VAL A 554 15.54 -21.84 21.41
C VAL A 554 14.69 -22.28 20.22
N TRP A 555 13.73 -21.41 19.89
CA TRP A 555 12.83 -21.56 18.75
C TRP A 555 13.02 -20.40 17.77
N LEU A 556 12.82 -20.66 16.49
CA LEU A 556 12.88 -19.65 15.44
C LEU A 556 11.69 -19.82 14.48
N ASN A 557 10.92 -18.75 14.29
CA ASN A 557 9.91 -18.65 13.24
C ASN A 557 10.50 -17.87 12.06
N SER A 558 10.43 -18.45 10.87
CA SER A 558 10.87 -17.82 9.61
C SER A 558 9.67 -17.59 8.69
N PRO A 559 9.08 -16.38 8.70
CA PRO A 559 7.98 -16.04 7.81
C PRO A 559 8.46 -15.56 6.44
N ILE A 560 7.70 -15.90 5.40
CA ILE A 560 7.92 -15.51 4.01
C ILE A 560 6.60 -15.00 3.44
N MET A 561 6.60 -13.74 3.02
CA MET A 561 5.45 -13.12 2.40
C MET A 561 5.14 -13.81 1.07
N CYS A 562 3.91 -14.27 0.93
CA CYS A 562 3.31 -14.72 -0.32
C CYS A 562 1.80 -14.51 -0.17
N ARG A 563 1.32 -13.31 -0.51
CA ARG A 563 -0.05 -12.88 -0.21
C ARG A 563 -1.09 -13.81 -0.85
N MET A 564 -0.82 -14.25 -2.07
CA MET A 564 -1.71 -15.09 -2.88
C MET A 564 -0.90 -16.11 -3.68
N LEU A 565 -1.42 -17.32 -3.80
CA LEU A 565 -0.99 -18.39 -4.70
C LEU A 565 -1.50 -18.15 -6.13
N ASP A 566 -1.38 -16.92 -6.61
CA ASP A 566 -1.89 -16.52 -7.93
C ASP A 566 -1.22 -17.37 -9.02
N ARG A 567 -2.05 -18.15 -9.72
CA ARG A 567 -1.64 -19.12 -10.74
C ARG A 567 -0.55 -20.09 -10.29
N ALA A 568 -0.69 -20.58 -9.06
CA ALA A 568 0.25 -21.52 -8.50
C ALA A 568 0.09 -22.92 -9.12
N VAL A 569 1.22 -23.61 -9.28
CA VAL A 569 1.29 -25.06 -9.40
C VAL A 569 1.84 -25.59 -8.08
N LEU A 570 1.08 -26.46 -7.43
CA LEU A 570 1.48 -27.07 -6.16
C LEU A 570 1.25 -28.60 -6.13
N PRO A 571 2.16 -29.37 -5.51
CA PRO A 571 2.06 -30.81 -5.34
C PRO A 571 1.13 -31.13 -4.16
N TYR A 572 -0.15 -31.40 -4.42
CA TYR A 572 -1.20 -31.53 -3.41
C TYR A 572 -1.94 -32.87 -3.50
N ASP A 573 -2.02 -33.60 -2.38
CA ASP A 573 -2.75 -34.86 -2.22
C ASP A 573 -2.38 -35.92 -3.28
N GLY A 574 -1.08 -36.01 -3.62
CA GLY A 574 -0.53 -36.96 -4.59
C GLY A 574 -0.70 -36.56 -6.05
N LYS A 575 -1.16 -35.33 -6.32
CA LYS A 575 -1.36 -34.76 -7.66
C LYS A 575 -0.66 -33.41 -7.78
N TYR A 576 -0.52 -32.90 -8.99
CA TYR A 576 -0.12 -31.50 -9.23
C TYR A 576 -1.37 -30.69 -9.48
N MET A 577 -1.70 -29.80 -8.56
CA MET A 577 -2.80 -28.86 -8.71
C MET A 577 -2.27 -27.63 -9.44
N GLU A 578 -3.00 -27.20 -10.45
CA GLU A 578 -2.73 -26.01 -11.23
C GLU A 578 -3.88 -25.04 -11.01
N LEU A 579 -3.55 -23.80 -10.68
CA LEU A 579 -4.48 -22.68 -10.66
C LEU A 579 -4.30 -21.93 -11.98
N ASN A 580 -5.33 -21.93 -12.83
CA ASN A 580 -5.30 -21.22 -14.12
C ASN A 580 -5.78 -19.76 -13.99
N ASP A 581 -6.28 -19.39 -12.82
CA ASP A 581 -6.82 -18.09 -12.45
C ASP A 581 -6.38 -17.73 -11.00
N SER A 582 -6.86 -16.61 -10.47
CA SER A 582 -6.64 -16.26 -9.06
C SER A 582 -7.71 -16.84 -8.11
N MET A 583 -8.62 -17.70 -8.60
CA MET A 583 -9.57 -18.40 -7.73
C MET A 583 -8.80 -19.43 -6.90
N GLY A 584 -9.17 -19.54 -5.62
CA GLY A 584 -8.43 -20.41 -4.73
C GLY A 584 -7.07 -19.83 -4.28
N SER A 585 -6.71 -18.60 -4.64
CA SER A 585 -5.35 -18.08 -4.41
C SER A 585 -5.03 -17.74 -2.95
N PHE A 586 -6.01 -17.60 -2.06
CA PHE A 586 -5.73 -17.39 -0.64
C PHE A 586 -5.10 -18.64 -0.01
N LEU A 587 -3.99 -18.46 0.71
CA LEU A 587 -3.27 -19.55 1.39
C LEU A 587 -4.15 -20.34 2.36
N THR A 588 -5.12 -19.67 3.01
CA THR A 588 -6.03 -20.25 4.01
C THR A 588 -6.98 -21.30 3.44
N TYR A 589 -7.16 -21.34 2.12
CA TYR A 589 -8.00 -22.33 1.46
C TYR A 589 -7.32 -23.70 1.33
N TRP A 590 -6.00 -23.76 1.52
CA TRP A 590 -5.20 -24.96 1.30
C TRP A 590 -4.71 -25.55 2.61
N ASN A 591 -4.86 -26.86 2.76
CA ASN A 591 -4.26 -27.58 3.89
C ASN A 591 -2.80 -27.92 3.58
N ASN A 592 -1.86 -27.20 4.19
CA ASN A 592 -0.42 -27.43 4.00
C ASN A 592 0.02 -28.89 4.29
N ASN A 593 -0.68 -29.65 5.13
CA ASN A 593 -0.35 -31.06 5.40
C ASN A 593 -0.60 -31.99 4.19
N LYS A 594 -1.33 -31.52 3.18
CA LYS A 594 -1.58 -32.27 1.94
C LYS A 594 -0.51 -32.02 0.87
N LEU A 595 0.48 -31.15 1.11
CA LEU A 595 1.59 -30.99 0.19
C LEU A 595 2.45 -32.26 0.18
N THR A 596 2.64 -32.85 -0.99
CA THR A 596 3.39 -34.11 -1.14
C THR A 596 4.85 -33.92 -1.55
N GLU A 597 5.21 -32.72 -1.99
CA GLU A 597 6.58 -32.34 -2.34
C GLU A 597 6.90 -30.93 -1.77
N ASN A 598 8.19 -30.58 -1.73
CA ASN A 598 8.76 -29.42 -1.03
C ASN A 598 8.91 -28.17 -1.90
N TRP A 599 7.92 -27.88 -2.76
CA TRP A 599 7.94 -26.72 -3.65
C TRP A 599 6.55 -26.19 -4.00
N ILE A 600 6.49 -24.90 -4.34
CA ILE A 600 5.33 -24.22 -4.94
C ILE A 600 5.87 -23.29 -6.04
N PHE A 601 5.28 -23.33 -7.23
CA PHE A 601 5.65 -22.46 -8.34
C PHE A 601 4.50 -21.54 -8.70
N LEU A 602 4.76 -20.26 -8.95
CA LEU A 602 3.77 -19.29 -9.42
C LEU A 602 4.21 -18.81 -10.80
N ARG A 603 3.40 -19.07 -11.83
CA ARG A 603 3.77 -18.71 -13.22
C ARG A 603 3.82 -17.20 -13.43
N GLY A 604 2.90 -16.46 -12.79
CA GLY A 604 2.71 -15.02 -13.00
C GLY A 604 2.40 -14.65 -14.45
N GLN A 605 2.20 -13.37 -14.73
CA GLN A 605 2.22 -12.82 -16.09
C GLN A 605 3.65 -12.38 -16.42
N ASN A 606 4.39 -13.19 -17.20
CA ASN A 606 5.77 -12.92 -17.62
C ASN A 606 6.84 -12.84 -16.50
N ASN A 607 6.51 -13.17 -15.25
CA ASN A 607 7.42 -13.12 -14.10
C ASN A 607 7.31 -14.39 -13.22
N PRO A 608 7.83 -15.53 -13.71
CA PRO A 608 7.75 -16.78 -12.97
C PRO A 608 8.56 -16.71 -11.69
N ARG A 609 8.00 -17.28 -10.63
CA ARG A 609 8.62 -17.33 -9.31
C ARG A 609 8.23 -18.60 -8.59
N GLY A 610 8.92 -18.92 -7.51
CA GLY A 610 8.65 -20.13 -6.76
C GLY A 610 9.40 -20.18 -5.46
N ILE A 611 8.95 -21.06 -4.59
CA ILE A 611 9.58 -21.36 -3.31
C ILE A 611 9.82 -22.85 -3.22
N SER A 612 10.98 -23.24 -2.71
CA SER A 612 11.31 -24.61 -2.33
C SER A 612 12.04 -24.61 -0.99
N TRP A 613 11.88 -25.69 -0.24
CA TRP A 613 12.45 -25.82 1.10
C TRP A 613 13.05 -27.23 1.28
N PRO A 614 13.83 -27.49 2.33
CA PRO A 614 14.39 -28.82 2.59
C PRO A 614 13.28 -29.87 2.78
N ILE A 615 13.47 -31.10 2.28
CA ILE A 615 12.41 -32.13 2.30
C ILE A 615 12.02 -32.59 3.72
N ASP A 616 12.90 -32.40 4.70
CA ASP A 616 12.65 -32.69 6.10
C ASP A 616 11.99 -31.54 6.87
N GLU A 617 11.82 -30.37 6.24
CA GLU A 617 11.13 -29.21 6.78
C GLU A 617 9.65 -29.19 6.33
N LYS A 618 8.79 -28.59 7.16
CA LYS A 618 7.36 -28.44 6.87
C LYS A 618 6.99 -26.96 6.73
N VAL A 619 6.44 -26.60 5.58
CA VAL A 619 5.85 -25.27 5.37
C VAL A 619 4.50 -25.17 6.08
N HIS A 620 4.19 -23.99 6.61
CA HIS A 620 2.92 -23.68 7.24
C HIS A 620 2.27 -22.47 6.58
N PHE A 621 0.95 -22.52 6.42
CA PHE A 621 0.18 -21.43 5.80
C PHE A 621 -0.48 -20.58 6.88
N SER A 622 -0.29 -19.26 6.78
CA SER A 622 -1.01 -18.22 7.53
C SER A 622 -1.99 -17.50 6.59
N ASN A 623 -2.58 -16.39 7.02
CA ASN A 623 -3.57 -15.66 6.22
C ASN A 623 -2.99 -15.12 4.89
N TRP A 624 -1.79 -14.52 4.94
CA TRP A 624 -1.17 -13.84 3.79
C TRP A 624 0.34 -14.13 3.66
N PHE A 625 0.86 -15.09 4.42
CA PHE A 625 2.27 -15.49 4.39
C PHE A 625 2.42 -16.98 4.73
N MET A 626 3.57 -17.55 4.36
CA MET A 626 3.99 -18.88 4.75
C MET A 626 5.07 -18.78 5.83
N TYR A 627 5.26 -19.81 6.65
CA TYR A 627 6.35 -19.81 7.62
C TYR A 627 6.91 -21.20 7.89
N PHE A 628 8.13 -21.24 8.41
CA PHE A 628 8.81 -22.40 8.96
C PHE A 628 9.06 -22.21 10.46
N GLU A 629 8.98 -23.29 11.22
CA GLU A 629 9.28 -23.31 12.65
C GLU A 629 10.46 -24.23 12.91
N HIS A 630 11.52 -23.71 13.51
CA HIS A 630 12.73 -24.45 13.83
C HIS A 630 12.89 -24.58 15.35
N HIS A 631 13.11 -25.81 15.82
CA HIS A 631 13.38 -26.13 17.21
C HIS A 631 14.84 -26.54 17.37
N PHE A 632 15.63 -25.73 18.08
CA PHE A 632 17.05 -25.99 18.31
C PHE A 632 17.35 -26.61 19.68
N GLY A 633 16.35 -26.75 20.56
CA GLY A 633 16.54 -27.14 21.94
C GLY A 633 17.32 -26.08 22.72
N LYS A 634 17.99 -26.49 23.80
CA LYS A 634 18.90 -25.61 24.53
C LYS A 634 20.25 -25.52 23.83
N LEU A 635 20.83 -24.32 23.81
CA LEU A 635 22.12 -24.07 23.18
C LEU A 635 23.21 -23.98 24.25
N ALA A 636 24.28 -24.77 24.09
CA ALA A 636 25.46 -24.69 24.95
C ALA A 636 26.15 -23.31 24.82
N ALA A 637 27.02 -22.99 25.78
CA ALA A 637 27.82 -21.77 25.75
C ALA A 637 28.59 -21.64 24.42
N GLN A 638 28.53 -20.48 23.78
CA GLN A 638 29.18 -20.17 22.50
C GLN A 638 28.74 -21.07 21.32
N GLN A 639 27.67 -21.87 21.46
CA GLN A 639 27.19 -22.73 20.39
C GLN A 639 26.44 -21.90 19.33
N THR A 640 26.78 -22.16 18.07
CA THR A 640 26.01 -21.71 16.90
C THR A 640 25.27 -22.89 16.26
N VAL A 641 24.00 -22.69 15.95
CA VAL A 641 23.17 -23.61 15.16
C VAL A 641 22.66 -22.89 13.91
N ALA A 642 22.46 -23.61 12.81
CA ALA A 642 22.00 -23.03 11.55
C ALA A 642 20.77 -23.76 11.02
N THR A 643 19.86 -23.03 10.38
CA THR A 643 18.78 -23.63 9.59
C THR A 643 19.34 -24.15 8.27
N LYS A 644 18.63 -25.10 7.67
CA LYS A 644 18.83 -25.43 6.25
C LYS A 644 18.24 -24.31 5.37
N PRO A 645 18.76 -24.11 4.14
CA PRO A 645 18.33 -23.00 3.31
C PRO A 645 16.93 -23.21 2.70
N VAL A 646 16.14 -22.14 2.71
CA VAL A 646 14.92 -22.01 1.89
C VAL A 646 15.30 -21.23 0.64
N THR A 647 14.79 -21.68 -0.51
CA THR A 647 15.16 -21.12 -1.81
C THR A 647 13.96 -20.49 -2.50
N LEU A 648 14.11 -19.25 -2.94
CA LEU A 648 13.21 -18.58 -3.86
C LEU A 648 13.80 -18.55 -5.27
N THR A 649 12.94 -18.62 -6.28
CA THR A 649 13.29 -18.26 -7.65
C THR A 649 12.50 -17.04 -8.08
N ILE A 650 13.15 -16.08 -8.71
CA ILE A 650 12.58 -14.87 -9.31
C ILE A 650 12.93 -14.82 -10.80
N GLY A 651 12.48 -15.80 -11.57
CA GLY A 651 12.75 -15.90 -13.00
C GLY A 651 13.93 -16.81 -13.39
N ALA A 652 14.53 -17.54 -12.44
CA ALA A 652 15.57 -18.52 -12.77
C ALA A 652 15.02 -19.74 -13.52
N PHE A 653 13.74 -20.05 -13.33
CA PHE A 653 13.03 -21.13 -14.01
C PHE A 653 11.82 -20.56 -14.73
N GLY A 654 11.71 -20.83 -16.04
CA GLY A 654 10.55 -20.42 -16.84
C GLY A 654 9.32 -21.31 -16.61
N GLU A 655 9.53 -22.57 -16.24
CA GLU A 655 8.49 -23.60 -16.15
C GLU A 655 8.56 -24.35 -14.81
N TRP A 656 7.38 -24.70 -14.26
CA TRP A 656 7.27 -25.35 -12.96
C TRP A 656 7.96 -26.72 -12.92
N GLN A 657 8.00 -27.45 -14.05
CA GLN A 657 8.66 -28.74 -14.15
C GLN A 657 10.15 -28.60 -13.86
N SER A 658 10.83 -27.62 -14.47
CA SER A 658 12.26 -27.39 -14.22
C SER A 658 12.53 -26.94 -12.77
N PHE A 659 11.62 -26.18 -12.18
CA PHE A 659 11.73 -25.80 -10.77
C PHE A 659 11.53 -27.01 -9.84
N ARG A 660 10.59 -27.90 -10.16
CA ARG A 660 10.41 -29.18 -9.49
C ARG A 660 11.64 -30.06 -9.64
N GLU A 661 12.24 -30.16 -10.82
CA GLU A 661 13.46 -30.96 -11.03
C GLU A 661 14.58 -30.48 -10.10
N TYR A 662 14.74 -29.16 -9.96
CA TYR A 662 15.64 -28.55 -8.99
C TYR A 662 15.22 -28.85 -7.54
N ALA A 663 13.95 -28.64 -7.16
CA ALA A 663 13.50 -28.83 -5.77
C ALA A 663 13.55 -30.30 -5.32
N MET A 664 13.29 -31.23 -6.24
CA MET A 664 13.25 -32.68 -6.01
C MET A 664 14.57 -33.40 -6.32
N GLN A 665 15.49 -32.73 -7.03
CA GLN A 665 16.75 -33.29 -7.53
C GLN A 665 16.53 -34.54 -8.43
N LYS A 666 15.56 -34.46 -9.36
CA LYS A 666 15.15 -35.55 -10.29
C LYS A 666 14.82 -34.98 -11.67
N ASN A 667 15.21 -35.64 -12.77
CA ASN A 667 15.03 -35.15 -14.16
C ASN A 667 13.93 -35.92 -14.92
N ASP A 668 12.86 -35.27 -15.38
CA ASP A 668 11.80 -35.82 -16.25
C ASP A 668 10.98 -34.67 -16.94
N LYS A 669 10.93 -34.62 -18.28
CA LYS A 669 10.26 -33.54 -19.08
C LYS A 669 9.53 -33.99 -20.36
N PRO A 670 8.41 -33.32 -20.73
CA PRO A 670 8.03 -33.08 -22.13
C PRO A 670 7.67 -31.59 -22.46
N SER A 671 7.47 -31.30 -23.76
CA SER A 671 7.53 -29.98 -24.47
C SER A 671 6.20 -29.37 -24.96
N LEU A 672 6.12 -28.03 -25.16
CA LEU A 672 5.79 -27.31 -26.44
C LEU A 672 5.50 -25.79 -26.29
N SER A 673 5.58 -25.07 -27.42
CA SER A 673 5.58 -23.59 -27.62
C SER A 673 4.42 -23.09 -28.50
N LEU A 674 4.21 -21.75 -28.62
CA LEU A 674 3.52 -21.11 -29.77
C LEU A 674 3.97 -19.64 -30.07
N THR A 675 3.73 -19.19 -31.32
CA THR A 675 4.01 -17.84 -31.88
C THR A 675 3.03 -17.52 -33.03
N ASN A 676 2.72 -16.23 -33.31
CA ASN A 676 1.70 -15.80 -34.30
C ASN A 676 2.23 -14.72 -35.28
N HIS A 677 1.89 -14.77 -36.58
CA HIS A 677 2.52 -13.96 -37.66
C HIS A 677 1.56 -13.28 -38.66
N MET A 678 0.23 -13.38 -38.48
CA MET A 678 -0.79 -12.88 -39.41
C MET A 678 -1.94 -12.17 -38.67
N THR A 679 -2.44 -11.05 -39.20
CA THR A 679 -3.39 -10.13 -38.56
C THR A 679 -4.59 -9.78 -39.45
N LEU A 680 -5.65 -9.25 -38.83
CA LEU A 680 -6.83 -8.64 -39.47
C LEU A 680 -7.06 -7.28 -38.80
N SER A 681 -7.21 -6.21 -39.58
CA SER A 681 -7.56 -4.88 -39.07
C SER A 681 -8.72 -4.27 -39.87
N VAL A 682 -9.47 -3.37 -39.23
CA VAL A 682 -10.55 -2.59 -39.86
C VAL A 682 -10.13 -1.13 -39.97
N ASN A 683 -10.55 -0.45 -41.04
CA ASN A 683 -10.37 0.99 -41.27
C ASN A 683 -8.93 1.48 -40.96
N ASN A 684 -7.92 0.79 -41.51
CA ASN A 684 -6.49 1.06 -41.29
C ASN A 684 -6.04 1.04 -39.80
N GLY A 685 -6.69 0.23 -38.98
CA GLY A 685 -6.41 0.13 -37.54
C GLY A 685 -7.10 1.20 -36.69
N ASN A 686 -8.05 1.96 -37.26
CA ASN A 686 -9.00 2.77 -36.50
C ASN A 686 -10.26 1.92 -36.24
N PRO A 687 -10.54 1.50 -34.99
CA PRO A 687 -11.70 0.67 -34.71
C PRO A 687 -13.03 1.44 -34.84
N PHE A 688 -13.02 2.77 -34.95
CA PHE A 688 -14.21 3.60 -35.14
C PHE A 688 -14.45 3.86 -36.63
N VAL A 689 -15.69 3.65 -37.09
CA VAL A 689 -16.08 3.77 -38.50
C VAL A 689 -17.23 4.75 -38.65
N SER A 690 -17.05 5.73 -39.53
CA SER A 690 -18.10 6.67 -39.93
C SER A 690 -18.94 6.07 -41.07
N GLY A 691 -20.21 5.80 -40.82
CA GLY A 691 -21.12 5.17 -41.79
C GLY A 691 -21.18 3.64 -41.67
N ASN A 692 -21.79 2.98 -42.66
CA ASN A 692 -22.09 1.54 -42.65
C ASN A 692 -21.23 0.69 -43.60
N HIS A 693 -20.18 1.27 -44.18
CA HIS A 693 -19.21 0.58 -45.02
C HIS A 693 -17.89 0.44 -44.26
N ILE A 694 -17.41 -0.79 -44.10
CA ILE A 694 -16.18 -1.10 -43.37
C ILE A 694 -15.17 -1.65 -44.37
N LYS A 695 -14.00 -1.00 -44.44
CA LYS A 695 -12.84 -1.54 -45.14
C LYS A 695 -12.04 -2.43 -44.18
N ALA A 696 -11.98 -3.73 -44.44
CA ALA A 696 -11.21 -4.70 -43.65
C ALA A 696 -9.98 -5.19 -44.43
N VAL A 697 -8.83 -5.30 -43.76
CA VAL A 697 -7.57 -5.73 -44.38
C VAL A 697 -7.00 -6.94 -43.63
N ALA A 698 -6.84 -8.06 -44.33
CA ALA A 698 -6.09 -9.22 -43.83
C ALA A 698 -4.64 -9.14 -44.31
N GLN A 699 -3.67 -9.34 -43.41
CA GLN A 699 -2.23 -9.20 -43.70
C GLN A 699 -1.41 -10.34 -43.09
N ASP A 700 -0.63 -11.03 -43.92
CA ASP A 700 0.44 -11.94 -43.44
C ASP A 700 1.79 -11.19 -43.45
N TYR A 701 2.54 -11.26 -42.36
CA TYR A 701 3.87 -10.64 -42.24
C TYR A 701 5.02 -11.58 -42.64
N LYS A 702 4.73 -12.84 -42.97
CA LYS A 702 5.71 -13.78 -43.57
C LYS A 702 5.97 -13.43 -45.04
N SER A 703 7.05 -14.01 -45.59
CA SER A 703 7.38 -13.92 -47.01
C SER A 703 6.51 -14.80 -47.92
N SER A 704 5.60 -15.60 -47.37
CA SER A 704 4.66 -16.45 -48.12
C SER A 704 3.51 -15.64 -48.73
N PHE A 705 3.09 -15.98 -49.95
CA PHE A 705 1.91 -15.39 -50.60
C PHE A 705 0.62 -16.13 -50.21
N PHE A 706 -0.52 -15.47 -50.32
CA PHE A 706 -1.82 -16.11 -50.12
C PHE A 706 -2.08 -17.18 -51.18
N ASN A 707 -2.48 -18.38 -50.76
CA ASN A 707 -2.94 -19.46 -51.63
C ASN A 707 -4.06 -20.22 -50.92
N GLY A 708 -5.29 -20.09 -51.41
CA GLY A 708 -6.52 -20.57 -50.74
C GLY A 708 -7.59 -19.48 -50.64
N PHE A 709 -8.59 -19.64 -49.77
CA PHE A 709 -9.70 -18.69 -49.64
C PHE A 709 -9.69 -17.91 -48.34
N ILE A 710 -10.16 -16.67 -48.41
CA ILE A 710 -10.45 -15.82 -47.24
C ILE A 710 -11.92 -15.41 -47.30
N GLU A 711 -12.68 -15.78 -46.27
CA GLU A 711 -14.08 -15.40 -46.05
C GLU A 711 -14.17 -14.32 -44.97
N MET A 712 -14.84 -13.20 -45.27
CA MET A 712 -15.21 -12.19 -44.28
C MET A 712 -16.63 -12.46 -43.78
N LYS A 713 -16.79 -12.55 -42.46
CA LYS A 713 -18.05 -12.88 -41.79
C LYS A 713 -18.46 -11.84 -40.76
N LEU A 714 -19.76 -11.73 -40.55
CA LEU A 714 -20.38 -11.02 -39.43
C LEU A 714 -21.30 -11.98 -38.69
N ASN A 715 -21.01 -12.29 -37.41
CA ASN A 715 -21.83 -13.17 -36.58
C ASN A 715 -22.27 -14.48 -37.29
N ASP A 716 -21.34 -15.10 -38.03
CA ASP A 716 -21.46 -16.33 -38.84
C ASP A 716 -22.02 -16.18 -40.28
N GLU A 717 -22.56 -15.03 -40.68
CA GLU A 717 -22.98 -14.77 -42.06
C GLU A 717 -21.79 -14.37 -42.96
N ILE A 718 -21.64 -14.99 -44.14
CA ILE A 718 -20.59 -14.64 -45.11
C ILE A 718 -21.00 -13.37 -45.84
N LEU A 719 -20.24 -12.29 -45.63
CA LEU A 719 -20.43 -11.03 -46.33
C LEU A 719 -19.70 -11.01 -47.68
N GLN A 720 -18.46 -11.51 -47.69
CA GLN A 720 -17.62 -11.55 -48.89
C GLN A 720 -16.63 -12.72 -48.82
N SER A 721 -16.27 -13.30 -49.96
CA SER A 721 -15.27 -14.36 -50.06
C SER A 721 -14.37 -14.12 -51.27
N HIS A 722 -13.07 -14.36 -51.13
CA HIS A 722 -12.12 -14.29 -52.24
C HIS A 722 -11.18 -15.50 -52.25
N LEU A 723 -10.88 -16.00 -53.45
CA LEU A 723 -9.94 -17.08 -53.69
C LEU A 723 -8.64 -16.47 -54.22
N PHE A 724 -7.53 -16.73 -53.54
CA PHE A 724 -6.20 -16.26 -53.90
C PHE A 724 -5.36 -17.41 -54.45
N ALA A 725 -4.62 -17.15 -55.53
CA ALA A 725 -3.59 -18.04 -56.03
C ALA A 725 -2.18 -17.50 -55.68
N SER A 726 -1.24 -18.38 -55.35
CA SER A 726 0.14 -17.97 -55.02
C SER A 726 0.84 -17.17 -56.12
N GLU A 727 0.38 -17.31 -57.36
CA GLU A 727 0.85 -16.61 -58.56
C GLU A 727 0.51 -15.11 -58.57
N GLU A 728 -0.43 -14.68 -57.75
CA GLU A 728 -0.84 -13.28 -57.60
C GLU A 728 0.14 -12.46 -56.75
N GLU A 729 1.08 -13.12 -56.06
CA GLU A 729 2.09 -12.53 -55.16
C GLU A 729 1.50 -11.62 -54.06
N LEU A 730 0.22 -11.80 -53.72
CA LEU A 730 -0.48 -11.00 -52.72
C LEU A 730 -0.18 -11.50 -51.30
N ARG A 731 0.05 -10.55 -50.39
CA ARG A 731 0.21 -10.78 -48.93
C ARG A 731 -0.78 -9.97 -48.08
N SER A 732 -1.59 -9.16 -48.76
CA SER A 732 -2.66 -8.36 -48.18
C SER A 732 -3.91 -8.50 -49.04
N ALA A 733 -5.06 -8.47 -48.38
CA ALA A 733 -6.37 -8.55 -49.03
C ALA A 733 -7.30 -7.52 -48.41
N GLU A 734 -7.93 -6.71 -49.25
CA GLU A 734 -8.92 -5.70 -48.84
C GLU A 734 -10.33 -6.21 -49.11
N PHE A 735 -11.21 -6.06 -48.13
CA PHE A 735 -12.63 -6.37 -48.20
C PHE A 735 -13.43 -5.11 -47.90
N ASP A 736 -14.43 -4.81 -48.71
CA ASP A 736 -15.36 -3.70 -48.49
C ASP A 736 -16.72 -4.30 -48.13
N VAL A 737 -17.06 -4.23 -46.84
CA VAL A 737 -18.22 -4.93 -46.28
C VAL A 737 -19.22 -3.95 -45.70
N GLN A 738 -20.49 -4.14 -46.07
CA GLN A 738 -21.59 -3.36 -45.53
C GLN A 738 -22.11 -4.02 -44.26
N VAL A 739 -22.22 -3.24 -43.17
CA VAL A 739 -22.80 -3.70 -41.90
C VAL A 739 -24.19 -3.09 -41.66
N PRO A 740 -25.10 -3.80 -40.96
CA PRO A 740 -26.38 -3.23 -40.56
C PRO A 740 -26.19 -2.05 -39.59
N ASN A 741 -27.07 -1.05 -39.63
CA ASN A 741 -27.03 0.10 -38.71
C ASN A 741 -27.91 -0.11 -37.47
N ASP A 742 -27.99 -1.35 -36.99
CA ASP A 742 -28.87 -1.77 -35.90
C ASP A 742 -28.15 -1.80 -34.54
N LYS A 743 -26.83 -1.98 -34.54
CA LYS A 743 -25.97 -2.04 -33.36
C LYS A 743 -24.82 -1.04 -33.43
N GLY A 744 -24.35 -0.62 -32.26
CA GLY A 744 -23.18 0.27 -32.15
C GLY A 744 -21.83 -0.45 -32.32
N VAL A 745 -21.82 -1.80 -32.24
CA VAL A 745 -20.60 -2.62 -32.30
C VAL A 745 -20.84 -3.86 -33.17
N HIS A 746 -19.90 -4.12 -34.09
CA HIS A 746 -19.88 -5.31 -34.94
C HIS A 746 -18.52 -6.02 -34.84
N VAL A 747 -18.53 -7.36 -34.82
CA VAL A 747 -17.29 -8.16 -34.85
C VAL A 747 -17.16 -8.81 -36.22
N LEU A 748 -16.18 -8.34 -36.99
CA LEU A 748 -15.83 -8.95 -38.27
C LEU A 748 -14.87 -10.11 -38.04
N THR A 749 -15.15 -11.24 -38.69
CA THR A 749 -14.34 -12.46 -38.59
C THR A 749 -13.82 -12.83 -39.97
N ALA A 750 -12.50 -12.85 -40.15
CA ALA A 750 -11.86 -13.42 -41.33
C ALA A 750 -11.52 -14.89 -41.08
N LYS A 751 -12.16 -15.79 -41.83
CA LYS A 751 -11.82 -17.22 -41.88
C LYS A 751 -10.96 -17.47 -43.12
N MET A 752 -9.71 -17.85 -42.89
CA MET A 752 -8.70 -18.06 -43.93
C MET A 752 -8.37 -19.54 -43.99
N ASN A 753 -8.74 -20.21 -45.08
CA ASN A 753 -8.35 -21.58 -45.36
C ASN A 753 -7.30 -21.52 -46.46
N LEU A 754 -6.04 -21.52 -46.02
CA LEU A 754 -4.88 -21.49 -46.90
C LEU A 754 -4.29 -22.91 -46.98
N ASP A 755 -3.61 -23.26 -48.06
CA ASP A 755 -3.16 -24.62 -48.41
C ASP A 755 -2.81 -25.57 -47.24
N SER A 756 -2.06 -25.09 -46.25
CA SER A 756 -1.57 -25.88 -45.11
C SER A 756 -2.05 -25.39 -43.74
N ILE A 757 -2.90 -24.37 -43.69
CA ILE A 757 -3.33 -23.77 -42.42
C ILE A 757 -4.74 -23.16 -42.48
N ASP A 758 -5.54 -23.49 -41.47
CA ASP A 758 -6.80 -22.83 -41.17
C ASP A 758 -6.60 -21.78 -40.09
N ILE A 759 -6.94 -20.53 -40.39
CA ILE A 759 -6.76 -19.41 -39.47
C ILE A 759 -8.06 -18.63 -39.34
N THR A 760 -8.45 -18.32 -38.11
CA THR A 760 -9.51 -17.37 -37.82
C THR A 760 -8.92 -16.12 -37.18
N ARG A 761 -9.34 -14.94 -37.64
CA ARG A 761 -9.01 -13.64 -37.07
C ARG A 761 -10.27 -12.82 -36.91
N GLN A 762 -10.28 -11.96 -35.91
CA GLN A 762 -11.43 -11.12 -35.58
C GLN A 762 -10.99 -9.68 -35.33
N SER A 763 -11.84 -8.72 -35.65
CA SER A 763 -11.63 -7.30 -35.35
C SER A 763 -12.99 -6.64 -35.10
N ALA A 764 -13.07 -5.80 -34.06
CA ALA A 764 -14.27 -5.08 -33.68
C ALA A 764 -14.33 -3.72 -34.40
N ALA A 765 -15.52 -3.37 -34.91
CA ALA A 765 -15.82 -2.09 -35.50
C ALA A 765 -16.93 -1.39 -34.71
N PHE A 766 -16.67 -0.15 -34.31
CA PHE A 766 -17.57 0.71 -33.55
C PHE A 766 -18.16 1.77 -34.47
N ILE A 767 -19.48 1.79 -34.61
CA ILE A 767 -20.16 2.64 -35.60
C ILE A 767 -20.45 4.01 -34.99
N VAL A 768 -19.81 5.05 -35.53
CA VAL A 768 -20.07 6.44 -35.14
C VAL A 768 -21.35 6.90 -35.82
N LYS A 769 -22.36 7.24 -35.02
CA LYS A 769 -23.67 7.69 -35.53
C LYS A 769 -23.64 9.19 -35.83
N ASP A 770 -24.45 9.62 -36.79
CA ASP A 770 -24.68 11.04 -37.08
C ASP A 770 -25.64 11.65 -36.03
N LEU A 771 -25.19 11.73 -34.78
CA LEU A 771 -25.92 12.27 -33.64
C LEU A 771 -25.03 13.24 -32.85
N PRO A 772 -25.50 14.45 -32.49
CA PRO A 772 -24.68 15.38 -31.72
C PRO A 772 -24.50 14.89 -30.28
N VAL A 773 -23.26 15.00 -29.75
CA VAL A 773 -23.01 14.89 -28.31
C VAL A 773 -23.56 16.14 -27.63
N GLN A 774 -24.45 15.95 -26.65
CA GLN A 774 -25.12 17.00 -25.90
C GLN A 774 -24.35 17.32 -24.62
N PHE A 775 -24.32 18.60 -24.27
CA PHE A 775 -23.67 19.12 -23.07
C PHE A 775 -24.71 19.87 -22.25
N GLU A 776 -24.88 19.48 -20.99
CA GLU A 776 -25.85 20.11 -20.10
C GLU A 776 -25.20 20.48 -18.77
N LYS A 777 -25.52 21.68 -18.28
CA LYS A 777 -25.14 22.15 -16.95
C LYS A 777 -26.41 22.30 -16.13
N THR A 778 -26.55 21.47 -15.10
CA THR A 778 -27.75 21.42 -14.25
C THR A 778 -27.39 21.65 -12.79
N VAL A 779 -28.40 21.90 -11.96
CA VAL A 779 -28.28 21.84 -10.50
C VAL A 779 -29.04 20.61 -10.03
N LYS A 780 -28.35 19.68 -9.35
CA LYS A 780 -28.93 18.49 -8.72
C LYS A 780 -28.49 18.45 -7.26
N ASP A 781 -29.44 18.28 -6.34
CA ASP A 781 -29.19 18.27 -4.90
C ASP A 781 -28.36 19.47 -4.40
N ASP A 782 -28.70 20.67 -4.89
CA ASP A 782 -28.02 21.95 -4.61
C ASP A 782 -26.57 22.04 -5.12
N LEU A 783 -26.10 21.06 -5.90
CA LEU A 783 -24.78 21.05 -6.52
C LEU A 783 -24.87 21.28 -8.03
N GLU A 784 -23.92 22.04 -8.55
CA GLU A 784 -23.69 22.19 -9.99
C GLU A 784 -23.15 20.88 -10.58
N VAL A 785 -23.85 20.35 -11.58
CA VAL A 785 -23.52 19.08 -12.25
C VAL A 785 -23.37 19.33 -13.75
N LEU A 786 -22.25 18.87 -14.30
CA LEU A 786 -22.04 18.80 -15.74
C LEU A 786 -22.41 17.41 -16.23
N CYS A 787 -23.19 17.35 -17.31
CA CYS A 787 -23.66 16.14 -17.96
C CYS A 787 -23.26 16.15 -19.44
N VAL A 788 -22.82 15.01 -19.96
CA VAL A 788 -22.56 14.80 -21.38
C VAL A 788 -23.28 13.54 -21.84
N ASP A 789 -24.04 13.63 -22.94
CA ASP A 789 -24.86 12.54 -23.48
C ASP A 789 -24.57 12.36 -24.98
N ASN A 790 -24.18 11.16 -25.40
CA ASN A 790 -23.90 10.84 -26.81
C ASN A 790 -25.05 10.10 -27.53
N GLY A 791 -26.20 9.92 -26.88
CA GLY A 791 -27.37 9.19 -27.36
C GLY A 791 -27.50 7.76 -26.82
N GLU A 792 -26.38 7.14 -26.44
CA GLU A 792 -26.33 5.79 -25.85
C GLU A 792 -25.89 5.83 -24.38
N ILE A 793 -24.90 6.68 -24.12
CA ILE A 793 -24.22 6.88 -22.84
C ILE A 793 -24.42 8.32 -22.37
N ALA A 794 -24.77 8.49 -21.11
CA ALA A 794 -24.72 9.76 -20.40
C ALA A 794 -23.79 9.70 -19.19
N ILE A 795 -22.91 10.69 -19.04
CA ILE A 795 -21.94 10.78 -17.94
C ILE A 795 -22.13 12.06 -17.14
N SER A 796 -21.85 12.04 -15.83
CA SER A 796 -21.92 13.26 -15.00
C SER A 796 -20.81 13.40 -13.96
N ALA A 797 -20.42 14.65 -13.69
CA ALA A 797 -19.43 15.02 -12.67
C ALA A 797 -19.76 16.38 -12.02
N SER A 798 -19.24 16.61 -10.81
CA SER A 798 -19.41 17.87 -10.08
C SER A 798 -18.16 18.21 -9.26
N ALA A 799 -17.62 19.41 -9.48
CA ALA A 799 -16.49 19.94 -8.69
C ALA A 799 -16.85 20.19 -7.22
N GLN A 800 -18.15 20.30 -6.90
CA GLN A 800 -18.64 20.56 -5.54
C GLN A 800 -18.89 19.27 -4.75
N PHE A 801 -18.81 18.10 -5.39
CA PHE A 801 -18.97 16.80 -4.76
C PHE A 801 -17.63 16.14 -4.45
N ALA A 802 -16.90 15.71 -5.49
CA ALA A 802 -15.65 14.97 -5.40
C ALA A 802 -14.95 14.93 -6.78
N PRO A 803 -13.62 14.71 -6.85
CA PRO A 803 -12.87 14.58 -8.10
C PRO A 803 -13.08 13.22 -8.79
N THR A 804 -14.34 12.96 -9.17
CA THR A 804 -14.79 11.68 -9.74
C THR A 804 -15.81 11.89 -10.85
N LEU A 805 -15.89 10.93 -11.77
CA LEU A 805 -17.10 10.70 -12.56
C LEU A 805 -18.09 9.87 -11.73
N PHE A 806 -19.14 10.50 -11.20
CA PHE A 806 -20.04 9.84 -10.25
C PHE A 806 -21.20 9.08 -10.91
N SER A 807 -21.46 9.28 -12.20
CA SER A 807 -22.56 8.66 -12.94
C SER A 807 -22.11 8.25 -14.35
N LEU A 808 -22.43 7.01 -14.73
CA LEU A 808 -22.30 6.46 -16.08
C LEU A 808 -23.59 5.71 -16.40
N GLN A 809 -24.43 6.30 -17.24
CA GLN A 809 -25.68 5.69 -17.67
C GLN A 809 -25.53 5.10 -19.06
N TYR A 810 -26.05 3.89 -19.26
CA TYR A 810 -26.22 3.27 -20.57
C TYR A 810 -27.68 2.89 -20.75
N ASN A 811 -28.31 3.32 -21.85
CA ASN A 811 -29.76 3.15 -22.07
C ASN A 811 -30.61 3.62 -20.88
N LYS A 812 -30.20 4.73 -20.24
CA LYS A 812 -30.83 5.33 -19.04
C LYS A 812 -30.78 4.45 -17.77
N HIS A 813 -29.99 3.37 -17.78
CA HIS A 813 -29.68 2.59 -16.59
C HIS A 813 -28.38 3.10 -15.98
N GLU A 814 -28.32 3.32 -14.67
CA GLU A 814 -27.08 3.73 -13.97
C GLU A 814 -26.18 2.52 -13.72
N TRP A 815 -24.90 2.66 -14.04
CA TRP A 815 -23.88 1.62 -13.88
C TRP A 815 -22.82 1.94 -12.84
N MET A 816 -22.78 3.16 -12.30
CA MET A 816 -21.87 3.54 -11.22
C MET A 816 -22.54 3.47 -9.85
N ASP A 817 -21.78 3.00 -8.88
CA ASP A 817 -22.12 3.13 -7.48
C ASP A 817 -21.50 4.43 -6.94
N SER A 818 -22.30 5.31 -6.36
CA SER A 818 -21.84 6.59 -5.81
C SER A 818 -22.69 7.05 -4.63
N SER A 819 -22.07 7.82 -3.73
CA SER A 819 -22.74 8.49 -2.60
C SER A 819 -23.15 9.93 -2.91
N PHE A 820 -23.08 10.37 -4.19
CA PHE A 820 -23.56 11.68 -4.59
C PHE A 820 -24.94 11.99 -3.96
N PRO A 821 -25.13 13.15 -3.32
CA PRO A 821 -24.30 14.36 -3.39
C PRO A 821 -23.24 14.52 -2.28
N LYS A 822 -23.03 13.54 -1.38
CA LYS A 822 -22.09 13.71 -0.24
C LYS A 822 -21.27 12.45 0.04
N PRO A 823 -19.94 12.57 0.19
CA PRO A 823 -19.12 11.43 0.57
C PRO A 823 -19.60 10.80 1.89
N ALA A 824 -19.55 9.47 1.98
CA ALA A 824 -20.05 8.69 3.10
C ALA A 824 -19.15 7.47 3.34
N PRO A 825 -19.17 6.81 4.50
CA PRO A 825 -18.44 5.54 4.68
C PRO A 825 -19.10 4.40 3.90
N LYS A 826 -18.31 3.51 3.30
CA LYS A 826 -18.76 2.26 2.66
C LYS A 826 -17.64 1.21 2.65
N SER A 827 -17.93 -0.03 3.03
CA SER A 827 -16.94 -1.12 3.11
C SER A 827 -15.64 -0.71 3.82
N TRP A 828 -14.54 -0.59 3.09
CA TRP A 828 -13.22 -0.24 3.64
C TRP A 828 -13.00 1.27 3.72
N TRP A 829 -13.74 2.06 2.96
CA TRP A 829 -13.45 3.48 2.69
C TRP A 829 -14.29 4.42 3.55
N ASN A 830 -13.66 5.49 4.04
CA ASN A 830 -14.33 6.63 4.67
C ASN A 830 -13.38 7.86 4.62
N PRO A 831 -13.72 8.91 3.86
CA PRO A 831 -14.90 9.04 3.02
C PRO A 831 -14.84 8.13 1.78
N TRP A 832 -16.01 7.76 1.26
CA TRP A 832 -16.22 7.07 -0.02
C TRP A 832 -17.21 7.88 -0.86
N PHE A 833 -16.84 8.15 -2.12
CA PHE A 833 -17.67 8.89 -3.08
C PHE A 833 -18.04 8.08 -4.34
N GLY A 834 -17.50 6.86 -4.48
CA GLY A 834 -17.80 5.96 -5.60
C GLY A 834 -17.36 6.50 -6.95
N GLY A 835 -17.99 6.03 -8.03
CA GLY A 835 -17.68 6.45 -9.38
C GLY A 835 -16.30 6.01 -9.87
N ILE A 836 -15.73 6.75 -10.82
CA ILE A 836 -14.37 6.56 -11.35
C ILE A 836 -13.47 7.68 -10.84
N ALA A 837 -12.38 7.35 -10.14
CA ALA A 837 -11.44 8.34 -9.62
C ALA A 837 -10.00 7.84 -9.52
N GLY A 838 -9.07 8.65 -10.00
CA GLY A 838 -7.63 8.43 -9.96
C GLY A 838 -6.92 9.14 -8.81
N LEU A 839 -5.92 8.46 -8.24
CA LEU A 839 -5.05 8.98 -7.20
C LEU A 839 -3.62 8.44 -7.35
N VAL A 840 -2.64 9.18 -6.83
CA VAL A 840 -1.23 8.75 -6.84
C VAL A 840 -0.89 8.01 -5.55
N GLU A 841 -0.12 6.93 -5.65
CA GLU A 841 0.37 6.14 -4.54
C GLU A 841 1.02 7.03 -3.46
N GLY A 842 0.52 6.92 -2.24
CA GLY A 842 0.89 7.77 -1.11
C GLY A 842 -0.13 8.86 -0.77
N THR A 843 -1.28 8.88 -1.45
CA THR A 843 -2.44 9.74 -1.13
C THR A 843 -3.64 8.88 -0.73
N SER A 844 -4.69 9.50 -0.17
CA SER A 844 -5.95 8.83 0.16
C SER A 844 -7.15 9.59 -0.42
N LEU A 845 -8.33 8.95 -0.47
CA LEU A 845 -9.57 9.64 -0.86
C LEU A 845 -9.86 10.85 0.05
N ASN A 846 -9.44 10.80 1.32
CA ASN A 846 -9.60 11.90 2.26
C ASN A 846 -8.70 13.09 1.91
N SER A 847 -7.42 12.86 1.59
CA SER A 847 -6.53 13.95 1.19
C SER A 847 -6.88 14.50 -0.19
N LEU A 848 -7.28 13.63 -1.12
CA LEU A 848 -7.75 14.03 -2.44
C LEU A 848 -8.94 15.01 -2.37
N LEU A 849 -9.90 14.81 -1.46
CA LEU A 849 -11.03 15.74 -1.23
C LEU A 849 -10.60 17.10 -0.65
N LYS A 850 -9.42 17.18 -0.03
CA LYS A 850 -8.91 18.46 0.50
C LYS A 850 -8.33 19.32 -0.63
N GLU A 851 -7.97 18.72 -1.77
CA GLU A 851 -7.36 19.41 -2.91
C GLU A 851 -8.36 20.22 -3.72
N LYS A 852 -7.85 21.04 -4.64
CA LYS A 852 -8.68 21.91 -5.47
C LYS A 852 -9.10 21.19 -6.73
N THR A 853 -10.41 21.06 -6.95
CA THR A 853 -10.97 20.38 -8.12
C THR A 853 -11.78 21.34 -9.00
N THR A 854 -11.65 21.18 -10.31
CA THR A 854 -12.51 21.82 -11.32
C THR A 854 -13.07 20.77 -12.28
N VAL A 855 -14.24 21.04 -12.85
CA VAL A 855 -14.90 20.19 -13.84
C VAL A 855 -15.31 21.06 -15.02
N GLY A 856 -15.07 20.59 -16.24
CA GLY A 856 -15.40 21.31 -17.47
C GLY A 856 -15.67 20.37 -18.64
N PHE A 857 -16.31 20.89 -19.69
CA PHE A 857 -16.45 20.17 -20.95
C PHE A 857 -15.14 20.20 -21.74
N VAL A 858 -14.87 19.15 -22.50
CA VAL A 858 -13.63 19.00 -23.27
C VAL A 858 -13.88 18.33 -24.61
N GLU A 859 -13.03 18.67 -25.57
CA GLU A 859 -12.89 18.00 -26.87
C GLU A 859 -11.43 17.60 -27.04
N LYS A 860 -11.16 16.36 -27.50
CA LYS A 860 -9.79 15.84 -27.70
C LYS A 860 -9.74 14.92 -28.91
N GLU A 861 -8.72 15.07 -29.74
CA GLU A 861 -8.48 14.21 -30.90
C GLU A 861 -7.55 13.04 -30.51
N ASP A 862 -7.82 11.84 -31.03
CA ASP A 862 -6.94 10.69 -30.86
C ASP A 862 -5.93 10.53 -32.01
N ASP A 863 -4.99 9.59 -31.87
CA ASP A 863 -3.96 9.30 -32.88
C ASP A 863 -4.51 8.68 -34.18
N LYS A 864 -5.83 8.45 -34.25
CA LYS A 864 -6.56 7.93 -35.42
C LYS A 864 -7.46 8.99 -36.07
N GLY A 865 -7.46 10.23 -35.57
CA GLY A 865 -8.22 11.35 -36.10
C GLY A 865 -9.69 11.39 -35.65
N ASN A 866 -10.08 10.61 -34.63
CA ASN A 866 -11.42 10.71 -34.06
C ASN A 866 -11.48 11.86 -33.05
N VAL A 867 -12.53 12.69 -33.13
CA VAL A 867 -12.74 13.83 -32.23
C VAL A 867 -13.71 13.43 -31.12
N TRP A 868 -13.16 13.23 -29.93
CA TRP A 868 -13.90 12.83 -28.73
C TRP A 868 -14.39 14.03 -27.94
N LYS A 869 -15.57 13.92 -27.34
CA LYS A 869 -16.22 14.97 -26.54
C LYS A 869 -16.61 14.44 -25.17
N GLY A 870 -16.47 15.25 -24.13
CA GLY A 870 -16.67 14.72 -22.79
C GLY A 870 -16.47 15.69 -21.64
N ILE A 871 -16.09 15.13 -20.49
CA ILE A 871 -15.83 15.85 -19.24
C ILE A 871 -14.35 15.75 -18.88
N LYS A 872 -13.75 16.88 -18.50
CA LYS A 872 -12.44 16.96 -17.85
C LYS A 872 -12.63 17.23 -16.36
N VAL A 873 -12.11 16.35 -15.50
CA VAL A 873 -12.02 16.56 -14.05
C VAL A 873 -10.56 16.84 -13.70
N SER A 874 -10.26 18.06 -13.25
CA SER A 874 -8.90 18.49 -12.92
C SER A 874 -8.73 18.66 -11.43
N THR A 875 -7.69 18.07 -10.86
CA THR A 875 -7.34 18.22 -9.45
C THR A 875 -5.91 18.72 -9.31
N SER A 876 -5.74 19.86 -8.67
CA SER A 876 -4.45 20.48 -8.38
C SER A 876 -4.08 20.22 -6.93
N TYR A 877 -2.95 19.55 -6.70
CA TYR A 877 -2.42 19.32 -5.37
C TYR A 877 -1.78 20.61 -4.85
N GLU A 878 -2.50 21.31 -3.98
CA GLU A 878 -2.08 22.57 -3.36
C GLU A 878 -1.75 22.39 -1.87
N LYS A 879 -2.40 21.42 -1.20
CA LYS A 879 -2.31 21.20 0.26
C LYS A 879 -1.43 20.02 0.64
N HIS A 880 -1.44 18.93 -0.11
CA HIS A 880 -0.64 17.74 0.19
C HIS A 880 0.87 18.05 0.19
N GLU A 881 1.57 17.75 1.29
CA GLU A 881 2.98 18.14 1.49
C GLU A 881 3.92 17.56 0.43
N THR A 882 3.76 16.27 0.10
CA THR A 882 4.62 15.58 -0.88
C THR A 882 4.35 16.01 -2.32
N PHE A 883 3.09 15.99 -2.74
CA PHE A 883 2.67 16.16 -4.13
C PHE A 883 2.24 17.57 -4.50
N LYS A 884 2.49 18.57 -3.65
CA LYS A 884 2.21 19.97 -3.96
C LYS A 884 2.84 20.37 -5.31
N GLY A 885 2.03 20.87 -6.24
CA GLY A 885 2.43 21.18 -7.61
C GLY A 885 2.24 20.03 -8.62
N LEU A 886 1.55 18.95 -8.23
CA LEU A 886 1.07 17.93 -9.16
C LEU A 886 -0.34 18.31 -9.64
N ASP A 887 -0.56 18.26 -10.96
CA ASP A 887 -1.88 18.44 -11.55
C ASP A 887 -2.31 17.14 -12.23
N ILE A 888 -3.54 16.70 -11.93
CA ILE A 888 -4.13 15.47 -12.49
C ILE A 888 -5.38 15.85 -13.26
N HIS A 889 -5.40 15.49 -14.54
CA HIS A 889 -6.47 15.80 -15.48
C HIS A 889 -7.08 14.50 -16.01
N GLN A 890 -8.21 14.10 -15.44
CA GLN A 890 -8.96 12.92 -15.88
C GLN A 890 -9.93 13.31 -17.00
N TYR A 891 -9.84 12.61 -18.12
CA TYR A 891 -10.70 12.81 -19.29
C TYR A 891 -11.66 11.64 -19.44
N PHE A 892 -12.95 11.95 -19.47
CA PHE A 892 -14.05 11.01 -19.70
C PHE A 892 -14.70 11.36 -21.02
N LEU A 893 -14.42 10.55 -22.04
CA LEU A 893 -14.58 10.91 -23.45
C LEU A 893 -15.56 9.98 -24.16
N LEU A 894 -16.47 10.55 -24.94
CA LEU A 894 -17.49 9.85 -25.73
C LEU A 894 -17.37 10.21 -27.22
N LEU A 895 -17.75 9.27 -28.08
CA LEU A 895 -18.00 9.51 -29.51
C LEU A 895 -19.50 9.49 -29.80
N PRO A 896 -19.97 10.25 -30.82
CA PRO A 896 -21.37 10.25 -31.28
C PRO A 896 -22.01 8.86 -31.43
N GLY A 897 -23.01 8.54 -30.60
CA GLY A 897 -23.80 7.31 -30.68
C GLY A 897 -23.03 5.99 -30.53
N VAL A 898 -21.78 6.05 -30.02
CA VAL A 898 -20.95 4.87 -29.76
C VAL A 898 -21.12 4.45 -28.30
N PRO A 899 -21.38 3.16 -28.00
CA PRO A 899 -21.52 2.67 -26.63
C PRO A 899 -20.16 2.44 -25.95
N VAL A 900 -19.25 3.40 -26.07
CA VAL A 900 -17.89 3.36 -25.50
C VAL A 900 -17.61 4.64 -24.73
N LEU A 901 -17.28 4.50 -23.45
CA LEU A 901 -16.61 5.53 -22.66
C LEU A 901 -15.09 5.28 -22.69
N CYS A 902 -14.33 6.27 -23.10
CA CYS A 902 -12.88 6.29 -22.99
C CYS A 902 -12.45 7.07 -21.74
N HIS A 903 -11.60 6.48 -20.91
CA HIS A 903 -10.95 7.14 -19.79
C HIS A 903 -9.43 7.19 -20.00
N THR A 904 -8.85 8.38 -19.92
CA THR A 904 -7.39 8.58 -19.86
C THR A 904 -7.09 9.75 -18.94
N THR A 905 -5.91 9.74 -18.35
CA THR A 905 -5.44 10.80 -17.44
C THR A 905 -4.15 11.40 -17.95
N GLU A 906 -4.09 12.74 -17.97
CA GLU A 906 -2.86 13.53 -18.12
C GLU A 906 -2.39 14.01 -16.75
N ILE A 907 -1.09 13.88 -16.51
CA ILE A 907 -0.44 14.19 -15.24
C ILE A 907 0.67 15.18 -15.52
N GLU A 908 0.54 16.40 -15.00
CA GLU A 908 1.57 17.43 -15.08
C GLU A 908 2.35 17.48 -13.77
N GLN A 909 3.64 17.18 -13.85
CA GLN A 909 4.50 17.12 -12.69
C GLN A 909 5.21 18.47 -12.52
N ASN A 910 4.80 19.26 -11.53
CA ASN A 910 5.51 20.48 -11.13
C ASN A 910 5.89 20.52 -9.64
N THR A 911 6.16 19.35 -9.02
CA THR A 911 6.42 19.25 -7.58
C THR A 911 7.81 19.73 -7.14
N GLY A 912 8.69 20.08 -8.09
CA GLY A 912 10.09 20.46 -7.85
C GLY A 912 11.04 19.29 -7.53
N SER A 913 10.53 18.05 -7.54
CA SER A 913 11.31 16.82 -7.35
C SER A 913 11.14 15.86 -8.53
N TYR A 914 11.94 14.80 -8.61
CA TYR A 914 11.69 13.68 -9.54
C TYR A 914 10.70 12.69 -8.91
N LEU A 915 9.60 12.34 -9.60
CA LEU A 915 8.74 11.21 -9.19
C LEU A 915 9.38 9.92 -9.69
N ASN A 916 9.62 8.97 -8.78
CA ASN A 916 10.29 7.72 -9.11
C ASN A 916 9.39 6.51 -8.81
N GLY A 917 8.92 5.83 -9.86
CA GLY A 917 8.20 4.56 -9.77
C GLY A 917 6.92 4.59 -8.95
N LYS A 918 6.17 5.70 -8.92
CA LYS A 918 4.90 5.83 -8.19
C LYS A 918 3.74 5.29 -9.01
N ASN A 919 2.88 4.45 -8.44
CA ASN A 919 1.67 4.04 -9.16
C ASN A 919 0.64 5.18 -9.19
N PHE A 920 0.05 5.42 -10.36
CA PHE A 920 -1.22 6.12 -10.49
C PHE A 920 -2.32 5.07 -10.56
N TYR A 921 -3.15 5.01 -9.52
CA TYR A 921 -4.24 4.05 -9.40
C TYR A 921 -5.57 4.73 -9.68
N THR A 922 -6.42 4.12 -10.49
CA THR A 922 -7.81 4.51 -10.68
C THR A 922 -8.73 3.41 -10.19
N GLY A 923 -9.63 3.75 -9.26
CA GLY A 923 -10.70 2.86 -8.81
C GLY A 923 -12.01 3.21 -9.51
N CYS A 924 -12.77 2.20 -9.89
CA CYS A 924 -14.10 2.29 -10.48
C CYS A 924 -15.10 1.44 -9.70
N PHE A 925 -16.09 2.08 -9.07
CA PHE A 925 -17.13 1.40 -8.28
C PHE A 925 -18.37 1.16 -9.13
N LEU A 926 -18.67 -0.11 -9.38
CA LEU A 926 -19.68 -0.56 -10.33
C LEU A 926 -20.99 -0.92 -9.62
N LYS A 927 -22.09 -0.60 -10.30
CA LYS A 927 -23.46 -1.01 -9.97
C LYS A 927 -24.14 -1.57 -11.23
N PRO A 928 -23.77 -2.78 -11.70
CA PRO A 928 -24.34 -3.37 -12.91
C PRO A 928 -25.86 -3.61 -12.85
N GLY A 929 -26.46 -3.58 -11.67
CA GLY A 929 -27.89 -3.74 -11.47
C GLY A 929 -28.33 -3.22 -10.10
N PRO A 930 -29.65 -3.13 -9.86
CA PRO A 930 -30.20 -2.57 -8.63
C PRO A 930 -29.93 -3.43 -7.38
N GLU A 931 -29.73 -4.73 -7.54
CA GLU A 931 -29.44 -5.69 -6.47
C GLU A 931 -28.02 -6.25 -6.62
N LEU A 932 -27.14 -5.93 -5.66
CA LEU A 932 -25.74 -6.38 -5.69
C LEU A 932 -25.60 -7.91 -5.78
N THR A 933 -26.50 -8.67 -5.14
CA THR A 933 -26.51 -10.15 -5.15
C THR A 933 -26.86 -10.77 -6.50
N LYS A 934 -27.37 -9.97 -7.44
CA LYS A 934 -27.64 -10.33 -8.83
C LYS A 934 -26.67 -9.67 -9.81
N SER A 935 -25.73 -8.86 -9.31
CA SER A 935 -24.66 -8.27 -10.11
C SER A 935 -23.44 -9.20 -10.05
N TRP A 936 -22.72 -9.29 -11.16
CA TRP A 936 -21.59 -10.20 -11.30
C TRP A 936 -20.47 -9.60 -12.13
N GLY A 937 -19.25 -10.02 -11.82
CA GLY A 937 -18.05 -9.84 -12.65
C GLY A 937 -17.64 -11.19 -13.22
N SER A 938 -17.23 -11.22 -14.49
CA SER A 938 -16.83 -12.40 -15.22
C SER A 938 -15.42 -12.20 -15.78
N PHE A 939 -14.53 -13.15 -15.47
CA PHE A 939 -13.10 -13.06 -15.67
C PHE A 939 -12.64 -14.23 -16.55
N GLN A 940 -11.85 -13.93 -17.58
CA GLN A 940 -11.32 -14.95 -18.47
C GLN A 940 -9.86 -15.26 -18.11
N SER A 941 -9.54 -16.54 -17.92
CA SER A 941 -8.17 -17.02 -17.71
C SER A 941 -7.32 -16.92 -18.99
N GLU A 942 -6.01 -17.14 -18.86
CA GLU A 942 -5.11 -17.24 -20.01
C GLU A 942 -5.46 -18.40 -20.95
N SER A 943 -5.98 -19.51 -20.41
CA SER A 943 -6.44 -20.67 -21.16
C SER A 943 -7.80 -20.45 -21.84
N GLY A 944 -8.50 -19.34 -21.52
CA GLY A 944 -9.78 -18.97 -22.10
C GLY A 944 -11.01 -19.41 -21.30
N GLU A 945 -10.83 -20.02 -20.13
CA GLU A 945 -11.90 -20.42 -19.21
C GLU A 945 -12.51 -19.20 -18.52
N TRP A 946 -13.82 -19.24 -18.24
CA TRP A 946 -14.54 -18.13 -17.60
C TRP A 946 -14.90 -18.47 -16.15
N ALA A 947 -14.57 -17.55 -15.25
CA ALA A 947 -14.99 -17.55 -13.86
C ALA A 947 -15.96 -16.39 -13.61
N MET A 948 -17.07 -16.64 -12.92
CA MET A 948 -18.05 -15.62 -12.59
C MET A 948 -18.16 -15.45 -11.08
N VAL A 949 -18.08 -14.21 -10.62
CA VAL A 949 -18.12 -13.82 -9.20
C VAL A 949 -19.29 -12.89 -8.98
N TYR A 950 -20.20 -13.27 -8.07
CA TYR A 950 -21.35 -12.44 -7.72
C TYR A 950 -21.01 -11.49 -6.56
N GLY A 951 -21.48 -10.24 -6.67
CA GLY A 951 -21.48 -9.30 -5.56
C GLY A 951 -22.38 -9.77 -4.43
N GLY A 952 -22.16 -9.27 -3.21
CA GLY A 952 -23.09 -9.49 -2.09
C GLY A 952 -23.11 -10.91 -1.50
N LYS A 953 -22.26 -11.84 -1.99
CA LYS A 953 -22.26 -13.26 -1.55
C LYS A 953 -20.97 -13.70 -0.87
N GLY A 954 -19.86 -13.01 -1.08
CA GLY A 954 -18.56 -13.30 -0.48
C GLY A 954 -17.49 -12.35 -1.01
N GLU A 955 -16.28 -12.46 -0.47
CA GLU A 955 -15.13 -11.65 -0.83
C GLU A 955 -14.23 -12.38 -1.83
N GLN A 956 -13.87 -11.69 -2.92
CA GLN A 956 -12.94 -12.18 -3.93
C GLN A 956 -12.09 -11.03 -4.48
N GLU A 957 -10.79 -11.26 -4.56
CA GLU A 957 -9.80 -10.41 -5.23
C GLU A 957 -9.32 -11.15 -6.50
N MET A 958 -9.24 -10.46 -7.64
CA MET A 958 -8.92 -11.05 -8.95
C MET A 958 -7.89 -10.20 -9.70
N THR A 959 -6.79 -10.80 -10.13
CA THR A 959 -5.90 -10.19 -11.14
C THR A 959 -6.52 -10.38 -12.53
N ILE A 960 -6.47 -9.36 -13.39
CA ILE A 960 -7.12 -9.41 -14.70
C ILE A 960 -6.07 -9.38 -15.82
N ASP A 961 -6.10 -10.41 -16.67
CA ASP A 961 -5.11 -10.61 -17.73
C ASP A 961 -5.59 -10.23 -19.14
N ARG A 962 -6.91 -10.18 -19.30
CA ARG A 962 -7.61 -9.87 -20.56
C ARG A 962 -8.62 -8.77 -20.29
N SER A 963 -9.64 -8.62 -21.13
CA SER A 963 -10.81 -7.84 -20.77
C SER A 963 -11.66 -8.54 -19.69
N VAL A 964 -12.28 -7.74 -18.83
CA VAL A 964 -13.22 -8.20 -17.79
C VAL A 964 -14.63 -7.76 -18.15
N VAL A 965 -15.64 -8.55 -17.77
CA VAL A 965 -17.05 -8.26 -18.08
C VAL A 965 -17.87 -8.14 -16.81
N TYR A 966 -18.72 -7.13 -16.71
CA TYR A 966 -19.66 -6.95 -15.62
C TYR A 966 -21.09 -6.93 -16.13
N GLY A 967 -22.02 -7.50 -15.36
CA GLY A 967 -23.43 -7.57 -15.73
C GLY A 967 -24.35 -7.86 -14.56
N SER A 968 -25.64 -8.01 -14.85
CA SER A 968 -26.67 -8.33 -13.86
C SER A 968 -27.70 -9.31 -14.41
N ASP A 969 -28.22 -10.19 -13.57
CA ASP A 969 -29.33 -11.08 -13.94
C ASP A 969 -30.64 -10.32 -14.25
N ASN A 970 -30.69 -9.00 -14.05
CA ASN A 970 -31.85 -8.16 -14.30
C ASN A 970 -31.99 -7.67 -15.76
N HIS A 971 -30.94 -7.76 -16.57
CA HIS A 971 -30.95 -7.35 -17.98
C HIS A 971 -29.80 -7.97 -18.79
N GLU A 972 -29.91 -7.96 -20.11
CA GLU A 972 -28.91 -8.58 -21.01
C GLU A 972 -27.69 -7.69 -21.29
N SER A 973 -27.75 -6.39 -20.97
CA SER A 973 -26.63 -5.48 -21.18
C SER A 973 -25.43 -5.86 -20.30
N LEU A 974 -24.24 -5.79 -20.87
CA LEU A 974 -22.97 -6.03 -20.21
C LEU A 974 -21.99 -4.88 -20.45
N LEU A 975 -21.11 -4.67 -19.47
CA LEU A 975 -20.00 -3.72 -19.52
C LEU A 975 -18.70 -4.50 -19.62
N GLN A 976 -18.01 -4.42 -20.76
CA GLN A 976 -16.69 -4.99 -20.95
C GLN A 976 -15.63 -3.90 -20.81
N VAL A 977 -14.67 -4.10 -19.91
CA VAL A 977 -13.57 -3.16 -19.70
C VAL A 977 -12.30 -3.65 -20.40
N VAL A 978 -11.74 -2.77 -21.21
CA VAL A 978 -10.65 -3.07 -22.16
C VAL A 978 -9.50 -2.09 -21.93
N ALA A 979 -8.32 -2.63 -21.71
CA ALA A 979 -7.10 -1.85 -21.50
C ALA A 979 -5.92 -2.51 -22.23
N ASN A 980 -4.83 -1.78 -22.43
CA ASN A 980 -3.58 -2.36 -22.90
C ASN A 980 -2.80 -2.96 -21.73
N GLN A 981 -2.92 -4.27 -21.54
CA GLN A 981 -2.32 -4.97 -20.40
C GLN A 981 -0.78 -4.94 -20.36
N ASN A 982 -0.12 -4.51 -21.44
CA ASN A 982 1.34 -4.29 -21.43
C ASN A 982 1.76 -3.00 -20.70
N LEU A 983 0.84 -2.05 -20.54
CA LEU A 983 1.09 -0.74 -19.93
C LEU A 983 0.29 -0.54 -18.64
N THR A 984 -0.95 -1.04 -18.63
CA THR A 984 -1.91 -0.86 -17.54
C THR A 984 -2.15 -2.19 -16.84
N SER A 985 -1.92 -2.25 -15.52
CA SER A 985 -2.31 -3.40 -14.70
C SER A 985 -3.76 -3.28 -14.28
N LEU A 986 -4.51 -4.38 -14.27
CA LEU A 986 -5.93 -4.42 -13.87
C LEU A 986 -6.16 -5.44 -12.76
N ASP A 987 -7.05 -5.09 -11.84
CA ASP A 987 -7.50 -5.94 -10.75
C ASP A 987 -8.98 -5.67 -10.45
N SER A 988 -9.65 -6.63 -9.80
CA SER A 988 -11.01 -6.43 -9.32
C SER A 988 -11.17 -6.95 -7.90
N TYR A 989 -11.95 -6.22 -7.13
CA TYR A 989 -12.30 -6.54 -5.76
C TYR A 989 -13.83 -6.55 -5.61
N ILE A 990 -14.40 -7.70 -5.28
CA ILE A 990 -15.84 -7.88 -5.12
C ILE A 990 -16.09 -8.42 -3.72
N ASN A 991 -17.01 -7.79 -2.97
CA ASN A 991 -17.37 -8.25 -1.63
C ASN A 991 -18.88 -8.12 -1.33
N LEU A 992 -19.24 -8.13 -0.05
CA LEU A 992 -20.62 -8.02 0.42
C LEU A 992 -21.28 -6.66 0.16
N GLU A 993 -20.49 -5.59 -0.05
CA GLU A 993 -20.97 -4.21 -0.13
C GLU A 993 -20.63 -3.49 -1.45
N VAL A 994 -19.57 -3.90 -2.15
CA VAL A 994 -19.06 -3.22 -3.36
C VAL A 994 -18.59 -4.19 -4.45
N MET A 995 -18.58 -3.68 -5.68
CA MET A 995 -17.83 -4.23 -6.81
C MET A 995 -16.89 -3.13 -7.32
N GLU A 996 -15.58 -3.34 -7.17
CA GLU A 996 -14.54 -2.41 -7.61
C GLU A 996 -13.74 -3.03 -8.76
N LEU A 997 -13.46 -2.21 -9.76
CA LEU A 997 -12.42 -2.42 -10.75
C LEU A 997 -11.28 -1.43 -10.47
N GLY A 998 -10.07 -1.94 -10.28
CA GLY A 998 -8.84 -1.17 -10.16
C GLY A 998 -8.00 -1.24 -11.42
N TYR A 999 -7.34 -0.13 -11.77
CA TYR A 999 -6.26 -0.16 -12.75
C TYR A 999 -5.17 0.85 -12.43
N SER A 1000 -3.92 0.52 -12.80
CA SER A 1000 -2.77 1.35 -12.47
C SER A 1000 -1.66 1.36 -13.50
N GLU A 1001 -0.90 2.47 -13.52
CA GLU A 1001 0.32 2.66 -14.30
C GLU A 1001 1.44 3.25 -13.44
N LYS A 1002 2.70 2.93 -13.74
CA LYS A 1002 3.88 3.45 -13.03
C LYS A 1002 4.36 4.76 -13.61
N LEU A 1003 4.60 5.74 -12.73
CA LEU A 1003 5.08 7.08 -13.06
C LEU A 1003 6.54 7.27 -12.62
N SER A 1004 7.40 7.58 -13.59
CA SER A 1004 8.78 8.03 -13.38
C SER A 1004 9.03 9.32 -14.16
N LEU A 1005 8.77 10.47 -13.53
CA LEU A 1005 8.64 11.77 -14.20
C LEU A 1005 9.55 12.83 -13.56
N ALA A 1006 10.30 13.53 -14.41
CA ALA A 1006 11.06 14.71 -14.00
C ALA A 1006 10.15 15.91 -13.72
N HIS A 1007 10.67 16.88 -12.97
CA HIS A 1007 10.01 18.17 -12.83
C HIS A 1007 9.82 18.86 -14.18
N GLY A 1008 8.61 19.36 -14.44
CA GLY A 1008 8.18 19.98 -15.68
C GLY A 1008 7.76 18.99 -16.76
N ALA A 1009 7.77 17.68 -16.49
CA ALA A 1009 7.30 16.67 -17.43
C ALA A 1009 5.79 16.48 -17.33
N ALA A 1010 5.18 16.08 -18.45
CA ALA A 1010 3.80 15.62 -18.52
C ALA A 1010 3.76 14.15 -18.95
N HIS A 1011 2.73 13.44 -18.52
CA HIS A 1011 2.50 12.04 -18.90
C HIS A 1011 1.02 11.79 -19.15
N VAL A 1012 0.71 11.08 -20.22
CA VAL A 1012 -0.65 10.63 -20.54
C VAL A 1012 -0.69 9.10 -20.39
N THR A 1013 -1.57 8.64 -19.51
CA THR A 1013 -1.80 7.21 -19.26
C THR A 1013 -2.46 6.53 -20.45
N SER A 1014 -2.23 5.22 -20.62
CA SER A 1014 -2.89 4.46 -21.68
C SER A 1014 -4.42 4.51 -21.49
N PRO A 1015 -5.21 4.71 -22.56
CA PRO A 1015 -6.66 4.71 -22.44
C PRO A 1015 -7.22 3.38 -21.94
N VAL A 1016 -8.23 3.48 -21.06
CA VAL A 1016 -9.08 2.37 -20.63
C VAL A 1016 -10.49 2.61 -21.19
N PHE A 1017 -11.04 1.60 -21.85
CA PHE A 1017 -12.32 1.67 -22.53
C PHE A 1017 -13.38 0.85 -21.80
N TYR A 1018 -14.53 1.48 -21.57
CA TYR A 1018 -15.73 0.91 -20.99
C TYR A 1018 -16.74 0.70 -22.12
N VAL A 1019 -16.87 -0.56 -22.57
CA VAL A 1019 -17.62 -0.92 -23.77
C VAL A 1019 -18.93 -1.60 -23.37
N PHE A 1020 -20.06 -0.98 -23.70
CA PHE A 1020 -21.37 -1.60 -23.51
C PHE A 1020 -21.77 -2.44 -24.71
N ASN A 1021 -22.29 -3.65 -24.46
CA ASN A 1021 -22.84 -4.53 -25.48
C ASN A 1021 -23.89 -5.49 -24.91
N ASP A 1022 -24.43 -6.39 -25.73
CA ASP A 1022 -25.27 -7.52 -25.32
C ASP A 1022 -24.52 -8.86 -25.28
N LYS A 1023 -23.33 -8.92 -25.90
CA LYS A 1023 -22.46 -10.10 -25.95
C LYS A 1023 -21.00 -9.72 -25.72
N VAL A 1024 -20.26 -10.63 -25.09
CA VAL A 1024 -18.81 -10.47 -24.88
C VAL A 1024 -18.11 -10.39 -26.23
N ILE A 1025 -17.33 -9.34 -26.43
CA ILE A 1025 -16.49 -9.17 -27.62
C ILE A 1025 -15.21 -9.98 -27.37
N PRO A 1026 -14.79 -10.87 -28.29
CA PRO A 1026 -13.54 -11.60 -28.13
C PRO A 1026 -12.36 -10.63 -27.93
N ASP A 1027 -11.52 -10.89 -26.93
CA ASP A 1027 -10.40 -9.99 -26.59
C ASP A 1027 -9.47 -9.73 -27.77
N THR A 1028 -9.25 -10.74 -28.62
CA THR A 1028 -8.46 -10.63 -29.86
C THR A 1028 -9.05 -9.67 -30.89
N ALA A 1029 -10.37 -9.42 -30.85
CA ALA A 1029 -11.02 -8.46 -31.74
C ALA A 1029 -10.83 -7.01 -31.29
N LEU A 1030 -10.40 -6.78 -30.05
CA LEU A 1030 -10.26 -5.46 -29.43
C LEU A 1030 -8.84 -4.89 -29.51
N GLU A 1031 -7.92 -5.58 -30.19
CA GLU A 1031 -6.50 -5.18 -30.29
C GLU A 1031 -6.29 -3.79 -30.89
N ASP A 1032 -7.11 -3.38 -31.85
CA ASP A 1032 -7.01 -2.03 -32.43
C ASP A 1032 -7.56 -0.95 -31.49
N LEU A 1033 -8.58 -1.27 -30.67
CA LEU A 1033 -9.05 -0.38 -29.59
C LEU A 1033 -7.97 -0.17 -28.53
N LYS A 1034 -7.28 -1.23 -28.11
CA LYS A 1034 -6.15 -1.16 -27.16
C LYS A 1034 -4.96 -0.31 -27.68
N LYS A 1035 -4.91 0.01 -28.98
CA LYS A 1035 -3.83 0.80 -29.61
C LYS A 1035 -4.17 2.28 -29.78
N VAL A 1036 -5.41 2.71 -29.53
CA VAL A 1036 -5.79 4.13 -29.60
C VAL A 1036 -5.04 4.91 -28.52
N ARG A 1037 -4.49 6.06 -28.88
CA ARG A 1037 -3.71 6.95 -28.00
C ARG A 1037 -4.20 8.38 -28.14
N PHE A 1038 -3.97 9.15 -27.09
CA PHE A 1038 -4.20 10.59 -27.10
C PHE A 1038 -2.85 11.29 -26.96
N VAL A 1039 -2.66 12.36 -27.74
CA VAL A 1039 -1.45 13.20 -27.70
C VAL A 1039 -1.59 14.30 -26.65
#